data_AF-A0A162ZSB6-F1
#
_entry.id   AF-A0A162ZSB6-F1
#
_cell.length_a   1.000
_cell.length_b   1.000
_cell.length_c   1.000
_cell.angle_alpha   90.00
_cell.angle_beta   90.00
_cell.angle_gamma   90.00
#
_symmetry.space_group_name_H-M   'P 1'
#
loop_
_entity.id
_entity.type
_entity.pdbx_description
1 polymer ?
#
loop_
_entity_poly.entity_id
_entity_poly.type
_entity_poly.pdbx_seq_one_letter_code
_entity_poly.pdbx_strand_id
1 'polypeptide(L)'
;MHLAQDMTKANDATDYGQSVVEGLKKEEKVEQAVVRNLSDEQDHVLKSFRLLIADLCQQFNGGHPGGAIGMAAIGVSLWKYVMRYAPHTPTYFNRDRFVLSNGHTCLFQYSFLHLTGYKGMTLDQLKSYHSDRVDALCPGHPEIEHEGIEVTTGPLGQGVANAVGLAMATKNLQATYNKPDFDVVSNHTWCMIGDACLQEGVALEAISFAGHLKLSNLTIIYDNNQVTCDGSVDLTNTEDVNAKMRACGWDVIDIEDGCFDIEGIVGALNKARASTDKPTFINVRTVIGIGSAVAGDAVAHGAAFGAADVANMKKLYNFNPEEHFVISNTVREFFADIPSRGQELVESWEKKLQEYEAKYPELGAEFRSRVEGRLPEDWKDLIPSSFPAQPTATRKSSGLVFNPIAEKVKTFMVGTADLSPSVNMIWKDKVDFQHPDLKTNCGITGNYSGRYIHYGIREHAMCAISNGLAAFAPNTFIPTTSSFFMFYLYAAPAVRMGALQHLQVIHAATHDSIGMGEDGPTHQPIELANLYRAMPNLLYIRPADSEETAGAWITAIEAKNTPTIISTSRHTLPQISQTRRDLVAKGAYVIEEVDDADVTLIGVGAELSHALDTAKELKAKNIKARVLSFPCQRLFDSQPIEYKRDTLRRHRGIPAVVIEPFAPNGWERYADAAACVKRFGHSLPGKAAYKYFGFDTPALVKKVEGYLQQPMTKRRRVDEGSSVADARNGGNVFSPASEVHGIGYGYENTDPFLSPATASSWPFDEFAHDPDYLASQEALRSLMFDTARSAAPTRVGSPVHGDDMTGGVNFKHVLANGGRIQYLKNYISQVAPWLDMFDSQRTFGVQLPALAKESPPLLYAILAIGARQLERKDKIQSSFDSLELYQEAIRLLTPLLQARDVHVIAACVILCCLEMFSASAQDWRRHLEGCAAVFEAFGVNGFSSDVLQAVFWCYARMDVCGALISDGTENTLLRPSAWLPHDMTDEDADALFRSSTVPDMYANYAVYLCAKTCELISDRNKHTELGAENGCDAQQFLARWSRLWDQLANWSLHRPPEMQAVESSNTTPFPHIFFAHWAAISSNQLYHTSCVLLLNANPRQKASLPQTPTTSIMWHVKRICGISLANPHEGCLNNAIQPLWIAGRFLSHSSEQALVVKTIRRIEILTGWTATWRIRDLESTWGYKIRGAV
;
A
#
# COMPACT_ATOMS: atom_id res chain seq x y z
N MET A 1 -41.62 27.15 31.11
CA MET A 1 -42.95 26.78 30.59
C MET A 1 -42.71 25.88 29.38
N HIS A 2 -42.56 24.56 29.61
CA HIS A 2 -43.61 23.54 29.44
C HIS A 2 -44.21 23.56 28.02
N LEU A 3 -43.79 22.62 27.15
CA LEU A 3 -44.49 21.32 26.83
C LEU A 3 -45.78 21.59 26.02
N ALA A 4 -46.11 20.96 24.89
CA ALA A 4 -45.63 19.77 24.19
C ALA A 4 -46.35 19.63 22.82
N GLN A 5 -45.91 18.65 22.00
CA GLN A 5 -46.62 17.91 20.94
C GLN A 5 -46.84 18.65 19.59
N ASP A 6 -46.54 18.11 18.40
CA ASP A 6 -46.41 16.71 17.96
C ASP A 6 -45.48 16.54 16.74
N MET A 7 -44.89 15.34 16.64
CA MET A 7 -44.02 14.83 15.57
C MET A 7 -44.78 14.53 14.27
N THR A 8 -44.16 14.77 13.10
CA THR A 8 -43.82 13.73 12.07
C THR A 8 -43.38 14.34 10.74
N LYS A 9 -42.08 14.23 10.40
CA LYS A 9 -41.52 13.56 9.19
C LYS A 9 -40.08 14.04 8.94
N ALA A 10 -39.24 13.09 8.57
CA ALA A 10 -37.78 13.17 8.49
C ALA A 10 -37.26 13.34 7.05
N ASN A 11 -35.96 13.67 6.98
CA ASN A 11 -35.01 13.71 5.85
C ASN A 11 -34.82 15.06 5.13
N ASP A 12 -33.98 15.92 5.71
CA ASP A 12 -33.36 17.04 5.00
C ASP A 12 -31.92 16.66 4.63
N ALA A 13 -31.75 16.25 3.37
CA ALA A 13 -30.49 16.39 2.65
C ALA A 13 -30.09 17.88 2.69
N THR A 14 -28.79 18.16 2.78
CA THR A 14 -28.26 19.50 3.06
C THR A 14 -28.89 20.57 2.14
N ASP A 15 -29.40 21.64 2.75
CA ASP A 15 -29.93 22.82 2.06
C ASP A 15 -28.98 23.35 0.98
N TYR A 16 -27.66 23.10 1.10
CA TYR A 16 -26.68 23.46 0.08
C TYR A 16 -26.83 22.63 -1.21
N GLY A 17 -26.82 21.30 -1.12
CA GLY A 17 -27.00 20.42 -2.28
C GLY A 17 -28.41 20.53 -2.90
N GLN A 18 -29.44 20.70 -2.05
CA GLN A 18 -30.78 21.01 -2.55
C GLN A 18 -30.87 22.42 -3.14
N SER A 19 -30.19 23.43 -2.60
CA SER A 19 -30.17 24.78 -3.20
C SER A 19 -29.36 24.86 -4.49
N VAL A 20 -28.35 24.00 -4.67
CA VAL A 20 -27.59 23.88 -5.93
C VAL A 20 -28.44 23.11 -6.94
N VAL A 21 -29.08 22.00 -6.58
CA VAL A 21 -29.95 21.24 -7.49
C VAL A 21 -31.26 22.00 -7.80
N GLU A 22 -31.86 22.70 -6.84
CA GLU A 22 -33.03 23.56 -7.06
C GLU A 22 -32.65 24.87 -7.73
N GLY A 23 -31.45 25.39 -7.46
CA GLY A 23 -30.84 26.52 -8.16
C GLY A 23 -30.61 26.19 -9.62
N LEU A 24 -29.99 25.05 -9.91
CA LEU A 24 -29.81 24.48 -11.24
C LEU A 24 -31.16 24.16 -11.91
N LYS A 25 -32.19 23.69 -11.20
CA LYS A 25 -33.55 23.48 -11.77
C LYS A 25 -34.33 24.79 -11.98
N LYS A 26 -34.05 25.84 -11.21
CA LYS A 26 -34.60 27.19 -11.42
C LYS A 26 -33.88 27.87 -12.57
N GLU A 27 -32.57 27.70 -12.68
CA GLU A 27 -31.75 28.10 -13.82
C GLU A 27 -32.16 27.30 -15.04
N GLU A 28 -32.42 26.00 -14.99
CA GLU A 28 -32.95 25.18 -16.09
C GLU A 28 -34.32 25.71 -16.60
N LYS A 29 -35.14 26.29 -15.71
CA LYS A 29 -36.40 26.99 -16.07
C LYS A 29 -36.20 28.42 -16.59
N VAL A 30 -35.10 29.08 -16.24
CA VAL A 30 -34.72 30.43 -16.73
C VAL A 30 -33.86 30.34 -18.01
N GLU A 31 -33.12 29.26 -18.21
CA GLU A 31 -32.22 28.91 -19.32
C GLU A 31 -32.93 28.21 -20.47
N GLN A 32 -34.11 27.61 -20.26
CA GLN A 32 -35.01 27.32 -21.38
C GLN A 32 -35.32 28.59 -22.21
N ALA A 33 -35.08 29.79 -21.66
CA ALA A 33 -35.17 31.05 -22.39
C ALA A 33 -33.82 31.59 -22.93
N VAL A 34 -32.66 30.96 -22.64
CA VAL A 34 -31.32 31.48 -23.02
C VAL A 34 -30.47 30.49 -23.84
N VAL A 35 -30.76 29.17 -23.83
CA VAL A 35 -30.00 28.20 -24.64
C VAL A 35 -30.62 28.04 -26.03
N ARG A 36 -30.02 28.68 -27.04
CA ARG A 36 -30.02 28.15 -28.42
C ARG A 36 -28.73 28.56 -29.12
N ASN A 37 -27.90 27.58 -29.46
CA ASN A 37 -26.92 27.64 -30.57
C ASN A 37 -26.39 26.26 -31.03
N LEU A 38 -26.98 25.12 -30.65
CA LEU A 38 -26.68 23.84 -31.30
C LEU A 38 -27.46 23.74 -32.61
N SER A 39 -26.77 23.40 -33.72
CA SER A 39 -27.48 23.01 -34.94
C SER A 39 -28.15 21.65 -34.76
N ASP A 40 -29.23 21.38 -35.51
CA ASP A 40 -29.91 20.07 -35.50
C ASP A 40 -28.92 18.92 -35.81
N GLU A 41 -27.94 19.18 -36.68
CA GLU A 41 -26.89 18.23 -37.02
C GLU A 41 -25.95 17.95 -35.83
N GLN A 42 -25.50 18.99 -35.12
CA GLN A 42 -24.64 18.84 -33.95
C GLN A 42 -25.35 18.14 -32.80
N ASP A 43 -26.60 18.49 -32.52
CA ASP A 43 -27.43 17.82 -31.51
C ASP A 43 -27.61 16.33 -31.83
N HIS A 44 -27.87 15.99 -33.10
CA HIS A 44 -27.94 14.60 -33.56
C HIS A 44 -26.63 13.84 -33.39
N VAL A 45 -25.48 14.48 -33.65
CA VAL A 45 -24.14 13.89 -33.44
C VAL A 45 -23.88 13.62 -31.97
N LEU A 46 -24.15 14.58 -31.07
CA LEU A 46 -23.96 14.40 -29.63
C LEU A 46 -24.82 13.25 -29.09
N LYS A 47 -26.11 13.20 -29.44
CA LYS A 47 -27.03 12.12 -29.03
C LYS A 47 -26.57 10.77 -29.57
N SER A 48 -26.19 10.69 -30.85
CA SER A 48 -25.69 9.45 -31.46
C SER A 48 -24.43 8.94 -30.76
N PHE A 49 -23.49 9.84 -30.45
CA PHE A 49 -22.26 9.50 -29.73
C PHE A 49 -22.57 8.93 -28.34
N ARG A 50 -23.44 9.62 -27.57
CA ARG A 50 -23.81 9.19 -26.22
C ARG A 50 -24.47 7.80 -26.21
N LEU A 51 -25.38 7.55 -27.17
CA LEU A 51 -26.04 6.25 -27.32
C LEU A 51 -25.08 5.15 -27.76
N LEU A 52 -24.10 5.46 -28.63
CA LEU A 52 -23.06 4.52 -29.01
C LEU A 52 -22.24 4.06 -27.79
N ILE A 53 -21.83 5.00 -26.93
CA ILE A 53 -21.11 4.65 -25.68
C ILE A 53 -21.99 3.78 -24.78
N ALA A 54 -23.26 4.15 -24.60
CA ALA A 54 -24.19 3.38 -23.78
C ALA A 54 -24.34 1.93 -24.30
N ASP A 55 -24.49 1.73 -25.61
CA ASP A 55 -24.55 0.39 -26.23
C ASP A 55 -23.23 -0.39 -26.05
N LEU A 56 -22.07 0.26 -26.22
CA LEU A 56 -20.74 -0.34 -26.08
C LEU A 56 -20.44 -0.83 -24.65
N CYS A 57 -20.90 -0.13 -23.62
CA CYS A 57 -20.82 -0.63 -22.24
C CYS A 57 -21.87 -1.72 -21.99
N GLN A 58 -23.08 -1.57 -22.54
CA GLN A 58 -24.21 -2.47 -22.28
C GLN A 58 -24.00 -3.88 -22.86
N GLN A 59 -23.32 -4.03 -23.99
CA GLN A 59 -23.10 -5.33 -24.63
C GLN A 59 -22.40 -6.38 -23.76
N PHE A 60 -21.54 -5.95 -22.83
CA PHE A 60 -20.85 -6.83 -21.88
C PHE A 60 -21.16 -6.49 -20.41
N ASN A 61 -22.19 -5.67 -20.16
CA ASN A 61 -22.61 -5.24 -18.83
C ASN A 61 -21.47 -4.62 -17.99
N GLY A 62 -20.59 -3.83 -18.60
CA GLY A 62 -19.46 -3.21 -17.89
C GLY A 62 -18.78 -2.10 -18.68
N GLY A 63 -17.99 -1.28 -18.00
CA GLY A 63 -17.30 -0.12 -18.57
C GLY A 63 -17.69 1.18 -17.89
N HIS A 64 -17.15 2.30 -18.37
CA HIS A 64 -17.32 3.62 -17.76
C HIS A 64 -18.07 4.59 -18.69
N PRO A 65 -19.40 4.44 -18.85
CA PRO A 65 -20.16 5.25 -19.79
C PRO A 65 -20.32 6.71 -19.33
N GLY A 66 -20.37 6.97 -18.01
CA GLY A 66 -20.76 8.25 -17.45
C GLY A 66 -19.95 9.45 -17.97
N GLY A 67 -18.64 9.46 -17.68
CA GLY A 67 -17.77 10.57 -18.09
C GLY A 67 -17.64 10.67 -19.61
N ALA A 68 -17.51 9.51 -20.30
CA ALA A 68 -17.41 9.48 -21.76
C ALA A 68 -18.63 10.11 -22.46
N ILE A 69 -19.84 9.94 -21.91
CA ILE A 69 -21.09 10.53 -22.38
C ILE A 69 -21.19 12.03 -22.06
N GLY A 70 -20.77 12.43 -20.86
CA GLY A 70 -20.75 13.84 -20.42
C GLY A 70 -19.85 14.70 -21.30
N MET A 71 -18.67 14.18 -21.65
CA MET A 71 -17.64 14.88 -22.43
C MET A 71 -17.92 14.99 -23.94
N ALA A 72 -19.08 14.53 -24.45
CA ALA A 72 -19.32 14.45 -25.91
C ALA A 72 -19.11 15.78 -26.66
N ALA A 73 -19.57 16.91 -26.11
CA ALA A 73 -19.39 18.22 -26.74
C ALA A 73 -17.92 18.65 -26.74
N ILE A 74 -17.15 18.35 -25.67
CA ILE A 74 -15.71 18.58 -25.61
C ILE A 74 -15.00 17.84 -26.75
N GLY A 75 -15.34 16.57 -26.95
CA GLY A 75 -14.74 15.75 -28.00
C GLY A 75 -15.07 16.23 -29.41
N VAL A 76 -16.32 16.61 -29.67
CA VAL A 76 -16.71 17.23 -30.96
C VAL A 76 -15.92 18.51 -31.17
N SER A 77 -15.89 19.43 -30.19
CA SER A 77 -15.14 20.68 -30.25
C SER A 77 -13.65 20.45 -30.56
N LEU A 78 -13.04 19.47 -29.92
CA LEU A 78 -11.61 19.18 -30.08
C LEU A 78 -11.32 18.47 -31.42
N TRP A 79 -11.92 17.31 -31.71
CA TRP A 79 -11.59 16.50 -32.88
C TRP A 79 -12.12 17.06 -34.19
N LYS A 80 -13.32 17.65 -34.23
CA LYS A 80 -13.89 18.15 -35.48
C LYS A 80 -13.27 19.49 -35.88
N TYR A 81 -13.05 20.38 -34.91
CA TYR A 81 -12.81 21.80 -35.19
C TYR A 81 -11.39 22.28 -34.86
N VAL A 82 -10.76 21.84 -33.78
CA VAL A 82 -9.55 22.51 -33.26
C VAL A 82 -8.26 21.70 -33.41
N MET A 83 -8.27 20.41 -33.08
CA MET A 83 -7.06 19.59 -33.05
C MET A 83 -6.51 19.37 -34.47
N ARG A 84 -5.18 19.43 -34.61
CA ARG A 84 -4.45 19.17 -35.86
C ARG A 84 -3.88 17.76 -35.83
N TYR A 85 -4.48 16.86 -36.58
CA TYR A 85 -4.11 15.44 -36.66
C TYR A 85 -4.46 14.88 -38.04
N ALA A 86 -3.99 13.66 -38.33
CA ALA A 86 -4.15 13.02 -39.62
C ALA A 86 -4.46 11.53 -39.40
N PRO A 87 -5.74 11.12 -39.44
CA PRO A 87 -6.17 9.76 -39.07
C PRO A 87 -5.59 8.67 -40.00
N HIS A 88 -5.25 9.03 -41.24
CA HIS A 88 -4.65 8.10 -42.21
C HIS A 88 -3.11 8.06 -42.17
N THR A 89 -2.49 8.98 -41.43
CA THR A 89 -1.04 9.08 -41.21
C THR A 89 -0.80 9.48 -39.74
N PRO A 90 -1.25 8.66 -38.77
CA PRO A 90 -1.31 9.05 -37.36
C PRO A 90 0.07 9.26 -36.73
N THR A 91 1.13 8.87 -37.42
CA THR A 91 2.52 9.02 -36.99
C THR A 91 3.19 10.30 -37.47
N TYR A 92 2.53 11.17 -38.26
CA TYR A 92 3.18 12.38 -38.75
C TYR A 92 3.67 13.23 -37.58
N PHE A 93 4.89 13.76 -37.72
CA PHE A 93 5.67 14.19 -36.56
C PHE A 93 5.06 15.39 -35.83
N ASN A 94 4.62 16.39 -36.60
CA ASN A 94 4.10 17.67 -36.10
C ASN A 94 2.58 17.65 -35.78
N ARG A 95 2.01 16.48 -35.48
CA ARG A 95 0.61 16.39 -35.02
C ARG A 95 0.45 16.96 -33.63
N ASP A 96 -0.71 17.55 -33.35
CA ASP A 96 -1.07 17.77 -31.95
C ASP A 96 -1.14 16.44 -31.22
N ARG A 97 -0.83 16.48 -29.93
CA ARG A 97 -0.84 15.32 -29.05
C ARG A 97 -2.08 15.38 -28.17
N PHE A 98 -2.80 14.27 -28.04
CA PHE A 98 -3.92 14.13 -27.13
C PHE A 98 -3.62 13.07 -26.07
N VAL A 99 -3.86 13.41 -24.81
CA VAL A 99 -3.72 12.50 -23.67
C VAL A 99 -5.04 12.45 -22.91
N LEU A 100 -5.57 11.24 -22.72
CA LEU A 100 -6.72 10.98 -21.85
C LEU A 100 -6.23 10.55 -20.46
N SER A 101 -6.01 11.50 -19.55
CA SER A 101 -5.48 11.18 -18.21
C SER A 101 -6.50 10.42 -17.35
N ASN A 102 -7.79 10.76 -17.47
CA ASN A 102 -8.93 10.00 -16.94
C ASN A 102 -9.21 8.76 -17.81
N GLY A 103 -8.21 7.88 -17.95
CA GLY A 103 -8.17 6.79 -18.93
C GLY A 103 -9.32 5.79 -18.84
N HIS A 104 -10.01 5.67 -17.71
CA HIS A 104 -11.20 4.81 -17.59
C HIS A 104 -12.31 5.20 -18.59
N THR A 105 -12.36 6.47 -19.01
CA THR A 105 -13.27 6.99 -20.05
C THR A 105 -12.82 6.67 -21.48
N CYS A 106 -11.96 5.69 -21.69
CA CYS A 106 -11.30 5.35 -22.97
C CYS A 106 -12.22 5.28 -24.20
N LEU A 107 -13.48 4.85 -24.01
CA LEU A 107 -14.50 4.85 -25.06
C LEU A 107 -14.76 6.24 -25.66
N PHE A 108 -14.52 7.32 -24.91
CA PHE A 108 -14.48 8.69 -25.42
C PHE A 108 -13.46 8.81 -26.56
N GLN A 109 -12.20 8.49 -26.29
CA GLN A 109 -11.12 8.59 -27.26
C GLN A 109 -11.31 7.60 -28.42
N TYR A 110 -11.57 6.32 -28.12
CA TYR A 110 -11.74 5.30 -29.17
C TYR A 110 -12.87 5.65 -30.13
N SER A 111 -13.99 6.16 -29.63
CA SER A 111 -15.13 6.51 -30.48
C SER A 111 -14.79 7.69 -31.40
N PHE A 112 -14.05 8.70 -30.93
CA PHE A 112 -13.59 9.77 -31.82
C PHE A 112 -12.53 9.29 -32.83
N LEU A 113 -11.64 8.36 -32.45
CA LEU A 113 -10.72 7.74 -33.41
C LEU A 113 -11.49 7.00 -34.52
N HIS A 114 -12.56 6.28 -34.18
CA HIS A 114 -13.44 5.65 -35.16
C HIS A 114 -14.13 6.67 -36.07
N LEU A 115 -14.83 7.64 -35.47
CA LEU A 115 -15.65 8.61 -36.20
C LEU A 115 -14.82 9.49 -37.14
N THR A 116 -13.56 9.75 -36.79
CA THR A 116 -12.67 10.60 -37.58
C THR A 116 -11.88 9.83 -38.64
N GLY A 117 -12.00 8.50 -38.69
CA GLY A 117 -11.49 7.67 -39.77
C GLY A 117 -10.12 7.04 -39.55
N TYR A 118 -9.70 6.81 -38.31
CA TYR A 118 -8.49 6.00 -38.06
C TYR A 118 -8.70 4.59 -38.62
N LYS A 119 -7.77 4.13 -39.49
CA LYS A 119 -7.94 2.89 -40.25
C LYS A 119 -8.08 1.65 -39.36
N GLY A 120 -7.30 1.58 -38.29
CA GLY A 120 -7.36 0.48 -37.33
C GLY A 120 -8.62 0.50 -36.45
N MET A 121 -9.19 1.68 -36.19
CA MET A 121 -10.30 1.86 -35.25
C MET A 121 -11.65 1.68 -35.94
N THR A 122 -11.97 0.45 -36.33
CA THR A 122 -13.25 0.10 -36.94
C THR A 122 -14.38 -0.01 -35.91
N LEU A 123 -15.65 -0.05 -36.36
CA LEU A 123 -16.78 -0.30 -35.46
C LEU A 123 -16.67 -1.68 -34.78
N ASP A 124 -16.11 -2.68 -35.47
CA ASP A 124 -15.90 -4.01 -34.92
C ASP A 124 -14.82 -4.03 -33.84
N GLN A 125 -13.84 -3.12 -33.91
CA GLN A 125 -12.86 -2.90 -32.85
C GLN A 125 -13.48 -2.14 -31.66
N LEU A 126 -14.32 -1.13 -31.90
CA LEU A 126 -15.08 -0.52 -30.79
C LEU A 126 -15.91 -1.56 -30.04
N LYS A 127 -16.62 -2.42 -30.78
CA LYS A 127 -17.43 -3.51 -30.21
C LYS A 127 -16.59 -4.56 -29.48
N SER A 128 -15.27 -4.61 -29.66
CA SER A 128 -14.42 -5.53 -28.90
C SER A 128 -14.10 -5.04 -27.48
N TYR A 129 -14.51 -3.82 -27.11
CA TYR A 129 -14.36 -3.31 -25.74
C TYR A 129 -15.00 -4.28 -24.74
N HIS A 130 -14.21 -4.78 -23.78
CA HIS A 130 -14.56 -5.82 -22.80
C HIS A 130 -14.92 -7.21 -23.37
N SER A 131 -14.66 -7.45 -24.65
CA SER A 131 -14.76 -8.79 -25.23
C SER A 131 -13.57 -9.68 -24.81
N ASP A 132 -13.64 -10.97 -25.15
CA ASP A 132 -12.58 -11.96 -24.97
C ASP A 132 -11.56 -11.99 -26.13
N ARG A 133 -11.65 -11.04 -27.07
CA ARG A 133 -10.75 -10.94 -28.22
C ARG A 133 -9.36 -10.47 -27.81
N VAL A 134 -8.35 -11.26 -28.14
CA VAL A 134 -6.93 -10.94 -27.91
C VAL A 134 -6.35 -9.95 -28.92
N ASP A 135 -7.05 -9.72 -30.04
CA ASP A 135 -6.67 -8.76 -31.10
C ASP A 135 -7.45 -7.43 -31.00
N ALA A 136 -8.12 -7.19 -29.86
CA ALA A 136 -8.86 -5.98 -29.57
C ALA A 136 -7.91 -4.77 -29.46
N LEU A 137 -8.30 -3.66 -30.09
CA LEU A 137 -7.61 -2.36 -30.00
C LEU A 137 -8.29 -1.41 -29.00
N CYS A 138 -9.32 -1.89 -28.31
CA CYS A 138 -10.09 -1.14 -27.31
C CYS A 138 -10.05 -1.84 -25.95
N PRO A 139 -8.89 -1.91 -25.29
CA PRO A 139 -8.79 -2.37 -23.90
C PRO A 139 -9.56 -1.46 -22.93
N GLY A 140 -9.67 -1.88 -21.67
CA GLY A 140 -10.38 -1.14 -20.62
C GLY A 140 -9.81 0.26 -20.34
N HIS A 141 -8.56 0.53 -20.74
CA HIS A 141 -7.84 1.79 -20.63
C HIS A 141 -6.97 2.00 -21.88
N PRO A 142 -6.62 3.23 -22.30
CA PRO A 142 -5.77 3.47 -23.47
C PRO A 142 -4.39 2.86 -23.30
N GLU A 143 -3.89 2.15 -24.32
CA GLU A 143 -2.54 1.57 -24.35
C GLU A 143 -1.76 2.08 -25.57
N ILE A 144 -0.48 2.46 -25.37
CA ILE A 144 0.36 3.19 -26.33
C ILE A 144 0.62 2.44 -27.66
N GLU A 145 0.47 1.12 -27.67
CA GLU A 145 0.61 0.29 -28.86
C GLU A 145 -0.48 0.52 -29.92
N HIS A 146 -1.57 1.20 -29.57
CA HIS A 146 -2.69 1.45 -30.46
C HIS A 146 -2.60 2.84 -31.12
N GLU A 147 -2.89 2.91 -32.43
CA GLU A 147 -2.84 4.16 -33.18
C GLU A 147 -3.78 5.22 -32.57
N GLY A 148 -3.28 6.45 -32.45
CA GLY A 148 -4.04 7.56 -31.86
C GLY A 148 -3.99 7.62 -30.33
N ILE A 149 -3.24 6.71 -29.69
CA ILE A 149 -2.94 6.75 -28.25
C ILE A 149 -1.48 7.19 -28.07
N GLU A 150 -1.25 8.33 -27.41
CA GLU A 150 0.11 8.87 -27.24
C GLU A 150 0.85 8.23 -26.05
N VAL A 151 0.10 7.83 -25.00
CA VAL A 151 0.62 7.17 -23.79
C VAL A 151 -0.44 6.26 -23.19
N THR A 152 -0.01 5.20 -22.52
CA THR A 152 -0.89 4.34 -21.71
C THR A 152 -1.31 5.08 -20.44
N THR A 153 -2.61 5.17 -20.19
CA THR A 153 -3.18 5.83 -18.99
C THR A 153 -4.11 4.88 -18.24
N GLY A 154 -4.80 5.38 -17.21
CA GLY A 154 -5.62 4.58 -16.31
C GLY A 154 -5.27 4.86 -14.86
N PRO A 155 -4.02 4.61 -14.43
CA PRO A 155 -3.51 5.14 -13.18
C PRO A 155 -3.58 6.67 -13.23
N LEU A 156 -4.45 7.24 -12.39
CA LEU A 156 -4.88 8.63 -12.48
C LEU A 156 -3.68 9.58 -12.23
N GLY A 157 -3.75 10.76 -12.83
CA GLY A 157 -2.70 11.79 -12.73
C GLY A 157 -1.44 11.55 -13.59
N GLN A 158 -1.12 10.31 -13.98
CA GLN A 158 0.04 10.00 -14.84
C GLN A 158 -0.03 10.73 -16.19
N GLY A 159 -1.20 10.75 -16.82
CA GLY A 159 -1.41 11.41 -18.11
C GLY A 159 -1.16 12.92 -18.07
N VAL A 160 -1.39 13.58 -16.92
CA VAL A 160 -1.05 14.99 -16.72
C VAL A 160 0.45 15.20 -16.83
N ALA A 161 1.23 14.41 -16.10
CA ALA A 161 2.69 14.49 -16.15
C ALA A 161 3.25 14.07 -17.52
N ASN A 162 2.66 13.07 -18.18
CA ASN A 162 3.05 12.71 -19.55
C ASN A 162 2.79 13.86 -20.54
N ALA A 163 1.65 14.55 -20.44
CA ALA A 163 1.33 15.71 -21.26
C ALA A 163 2.32 16.87 -21.06
N VAL A 164 2.80 17.07 -19.82
CA VAL A 164 3.89 18.03 -19.55
C VAL A 164 5.17 17.62 -20.29
N GLY A 165 5.53 16.33 -20.28
CA GLY A 165 6.67 15.80 -21.06
C GLY A 165 6.53 16.01 -22.56
N LEU A 166 5.36 15.71 -23.13
CA LEU A 166 5.07 15.94 -24.55
C LEU A 166 5.16 17.43 -24.92
N ALA A 167 4.66 18.32 -24.06
CA ALA A 167 4.76 19.77 -24.27
C ALA A 167 6.20 20.27 -24.18
N MET A 168 6.99 19.74 -23.24
CA MET A 168 8.43 20.02 -23.11
C MET A 168 9.21 19.56 -24.35
N ALA A 169 8.90 18.38 -24.90
CA ALA A 169 9.51 17.88 -26.13
C ALA A 169 9.30 18.85 -27.30
N THR A 170 8.06 19.30 -27.53
CA THR A 170 7.76 20.32 -28.55
C THR A 170 8.55 21.61 -28.30
N LYS A 171 8.56 22.15 -27.07
CA LYS A 171 9.32 23.39 -26.78
C LYS A 171 10.81 23.24 -27.02
N ASN A 172 11.39 22.09 -26.68
CA ASN A 172 12.80 21.80 -26.95
C ASN A 172 13.12 21.75 -28.44
N LEU A 173 12.33 20.99 -29.20
CA LEU A 173 12.51 20.88 -30.65
C LEU A 173 12.26 22.21 -31.36
N GLN A 174 11.21 22.94 -30.97
CA GLN A 174 10.90 24.27 -31.48
C GLN A 174 12.09 25.23 -31.28
N ALA A 175 12.62 25.31 -30.05
CA ALA A 175 13.74 26.20 -29.75
C ALA A 175 15.04 25.80 -30.45
N THR A 176 15.20 24.51 -30.79
CA THR A 176 16.40 23.99 -31.46
C THR A 176 16.34 24.16 -32.98
N TYR A 177 15.19 23.84 -33.58
CA TYR A 177 15.07 23.65 -35.03
C TYR A 177 14.25 24.72 -35.75
N ASN A 178 13.31 25.43 -35.10
CA ASN A 178 12.56 26.45 -35.82
C ASN A 178 13.46 27.64 -36.20
N LYS A 179 13.20 28.20 -37.39
CA LYS A 179 13.87 29.36 -37.96
C LYS A 179 12.84 30.35 -38.47
N PRO A 180 13.20 31.61 -38.76
CA PRO A 180 12.31 32.53 -39.44
C PRO A 180 11.73 31.87 -40.70
N ASP A 181 10.40 31.94 -40.86
CA ASP A 181 9.60 31.31 -41.92
C ASP A 181 9.46 29.78 -41.86
N PHE A 182 10.11 29.09 -40.90
CA PHE A 182 10.09 27.63 -40.77
C PHE A 182 9.76 27.18 -39.34
N ASP A 183 8.48 26.96 -39.08
CA ASP A 183 7.97 26.31 -37.88
C ASP A 183 7.84 24.79 -38.09
N VAL A 184 8.97 24.10 -38.23
CA VAL A 184 9.01 22.64 -38.48
C VAL A 184 8.47 21.83 -37.30
N VAL A 185 8.49 22.38 -36.08
CA VAL A 185 7.78 21.85 -34.91
C VAL A 185 6.95 22.97 -34.26
N SER A 186 5.64 22.78 -34.20
CA SER A 186 4.67 23.76 -33.69
C SER A 186 3.39 23.11 -33.13
N ASN A 187 3.45 21.82 -32.81
CA ASN A 187 2.30 21.09 -32.30
C ASN A 187 1.88 21.48 -30.88
N HIS A 188 0.60 21.30 -30.58
CA HIS A 188 0.00 21.54 -29.25
C HIS A 188 -0.22 20.22 -28.50
N THR A 189 -0.24 20.26 -27.17
CA THR A 189 -0.59 19.11 -26.33
C THR A 189 -1.91 19.39 -25.60
N TRP A 190 -2.89 18.53 -25.82
CA TRP A 190 -4.21 18.54 -25.19
C TRP A 190 -4.29 17.41 -24.18
N CYS A 191 -4.65 17.71 -22.94
CA CYS A 191 -4.77 16.70 -21.88
C CYS A 191 -6.16 16.78 -21.25
N MET A 192 -6.94 15.72 -21.43
CA MET A 192 -8.25 15.58 -20.78
C MET A 192 -8.07 14.96 -19.41
N ILE A 193 -8.70 15.54 -18.39
CA ILE A 193 -8.65 15.08 -17.01
C ILE A 193 -10.05 15.07 -16.39
N GLY A 194 -10.23 14.33 -15.30
CA GLY A 194 -11.38 14.45 -14.41
C GLY A 194 -10.94 14.75 -12.98
N ASP A 195 -11.89 14.80 -12.05
CA ASP A 195 -11.65 15.18 -10.64
C ASP A 195 -10.53 14.38 -9.98
N ALA A 196 -10.55 13.06 -10.14
CA ALA A 196 -9.60 12.17 -9.48
C ALA A 196 -8.16 12.37 -9.96
N CYS A 197 -7.93 12.87 -11.19
CA CYS A 197 -6.58 13.26 -11.61
C CYS A 197 -6.03 14.43 -10.81
N LEU A 198 -6.88 15.35 -10.31
CA LEU A 198 -6.45 16.51 -9.53
C LEU A 198 -6.23 16.20 -8.05
N GLN A 199 -6.68 15.05 -7.57
CA GLN A 199 -6.41 14.54 -6.22
C GLN A 199 -5.06 13.82 -6.15
N GLU A 200 -4.54 13.34 -7.29
CA GLU A 200 -3.27 12.62 -7.38
C GLU A 200 -2.05 13.55 -7.28
N GLY A 201 -1.14 13.24 -6.36
CA GLY A 201 0.05 14.05 -6.09
C GLY A 201 0.94 14.29 -7.32
N VAL A 202 1.10 13.27 -8.18
CA VAL A 202 1.88 13.36 -9.42
C VAL A 202 1.34 14.41 -10.40
N ALA A 203 0.02 14.59 -10.46
CA ALA A 203 -0.59 15.61 -11.31
C ALA A 203 -0.31 17.00 -10.75
N LEU A 204 -0.39 17.17 -9.43
CA LEU A 204 -0.13 18.45 -8.76
C LEU A 204 1.32 18.88 -8.89
N GLU A 205 2.27 17.94 -8.73
CA GLU A 205 3.68 18.15 -9.02
C GLU A 205 3.89 18.67 -10.45
N ALA A 206 3.27 18.00 -11.43
CA ALA A 206 3.39 18.33 -12.85
C ALA A 206 2.72 19.67 -13.22
N ILE A 207 1.54 19.97 -12.68
CA ILE A 207 0.81 21.24 -12.89
C ILE A 207 1.65 22.42 -12.39
N SER A 208 2.20 22.29 -11.18
CA SER A 208 3.10 23.29 -10.60
C SER A 208 4.32 23.51 -11.50
N PHE A 209 4.94 22.42 -11.97
CA PHE A 209 6.15 22.50 -12.79
C PHE A 209 5.89 23.07 -14.19
N ALA A 210 4.79 22.70 -14.85
CA ALA A 210 4.43 23.21 -16.17
C ALA A 210 4.12 24.71 -16.17
N GLY A 211 3.46 25.20 -15.11
CA GLY A 211 3.23 26.62 -14.91
C GLY A 211 4.52 27.41 -14.68
N HIS A 212 5.44 26.87 -13.86
CA HIS A 212 6.80 27.43 -13.69
C HIS A 212 7.55 27.53 -15.03
N LEU A 213 7.48 26.47 -15.84
CA LEU A 213 8.10 26.41 -17.16
C LEU A 213 7.36 27.19 -18.23
N LYS A 214 6.18 27.76 -17.94
CA LYS A 214 5.38 28.55 -18.90
C LYS A 214 5.10 27.82 -20.22
N LEU A 215 4.70 26.55 -20.13
CA LEU A 215 4.45 25.69 -21.29
C LEU A 215 3.19 26.09 -22.07
N SER A 216 3.24 27.19 -22.83
CA SER A 216 2.08 27.75 -23.55
C SER A 216 1.45 26.86 -24.64
N ASN A 217 2.14 25.79 -25.03
CA ASN A 217 1.64 24.77 -25.95
C ASN A 217 0.93 23.60 -25.23
N LEU A 218 0.60 23.74 -23.94
CA LEU A 218 -0.12 22.76 -23.15
C LEU A 218 -1.49 23.32 -22.75
N THR A 219 -2.53 22.52 -22.98
CA THR A 219 -3.87 22.79 -22.47
C THR A 219 -4.40 21.58 -21.72
N ILE A 220 -4.79 21.82 -20.47
CA ILE A 220 -5.57 20.86 -19.67
C ILE A 220 -7.05 21.21 -19.83
N ILE A 221 -7.86 20.21 -20.18
CA ILE A 221 -9.31 20.29 -20.27
C ILE A 221 -9.85 19.42 -19.13
N TYR A 222 -10.51 20.05 -18.18
CA TYR A 222 -11.02 19.40 -16.97
C TYR A 222 -12.51 19.15 -17.11
N ASP A 223 -12.88 17.87 -17.14
CA ASP A 223 -14.26 17.40 -16.97
C ASP A 223 -14.67 17.61 -15.51
N ASN A 224 -15.27 18.76 -15.25
CA ASN A 224 -15.78 19.13 -13.94
C ASN A 224 -17.22 18.66 -13.81
N ASN A 225 -17.40 17.36 -13.55
CA ASN A 225 -18.73 16.77 -13.38
C ASN A 225 -19.14 16.58 -11.92
N GLN A 226 -18.25 16.94 -10.98
CA GLN A 226 -18.46 16.89 -9.52
C GLN A 226 -18.76 15.49 -8.96
N VAL A 227 -18.39 14.42 -9.67
CA VAL A 227 -18.65 13.02 -9.27
C VAL A 227 -17.39 12.14 -9.38
N THR A 228 -17.14 11.35 -8.34
CA THR A 228 -16.14 10.26 -8.30
C THR A 228 -16.82 8.91 -8.02
N CYS A 229 -16.03 7.84 -7.84
CA CYS A 229 -16.56 6.51 -7.52
C CYS A 229 -17.39 6.50 -6.23
N ASP A 230 -16.97 7.25 -5.21
CA ASP A 230 -17.55 7.20 -3.87
C ASP A 230 -18.80 8.09 -3.73
N GLY A 231 -19.03 8.98 -4.68
CA GLY A 231 -20.11 9.98 -4.60
C GLY A 231 -19.71 11.30 -5.24
N SER A 232 -20.21 12.39 -4.66
CA SER A 232 -19.82 13.73 -5.06
C SER A 232 -18.37 14.04 -4.64
N VAL A 233 -17.70 14.88 -5.42
CA VAL A 233 -16.28 15.26 -5.20
C VAL A 233 -16.06 15.90 -3.83
N ASP A 234 -17.05 16.62 -3.30
CA ASP A 234 -17.00 17.28 -2.00
C ASP A 234 -16.91 16.34 -0.79
N LEU A 235 -17.06 15.02 -0.99
CA LEU A 235 -16.75 14.02 0.02
C LEU A 235 -15.27 14.05 0.45
N THR A 236 -14.36 14.38 -0.49
CA THR A 236 -12.91 14.34 -0.25
C THR A 236 -12.15 15.56 -0.78
N ASN A 237 -12.76 16.41 -1.61
CA ASN A 237 -12.12 17.58 -2.20
C ASN A 237 -13.09 18.77 -2.36
N THR A 238 -12.81 19.87 -1.68
CA THR A 238 -13.57 21.13 -1.77
C THR A 238 -12.69 22.32 -2.16
N GLU A 239 -11.60 22.06 -2.88
CA GLU A 239 -10.66 23.10 -3.32
C GLU A 239 -11.28 24.03 -4.37
N ASP A 240 -10.89 25.31 -4.34
CA ASP A 240 -11.07 26.19 -5.51
C ASP A 240 -10.00 25.86 -6.55
N VAL A 241 -10.35 24.93 -7.44
CA VAL A 241 -9.46 24.45 -8.52
C VAL A 241 -9.03 25.60 -9.43
N ASN A 242 -9.93 26.52 -9.77
CA ASN A 242 -9.61 27.64 -10.65
C ASN A 242 -8.60 28.59 -9.98
N ALA A 243 -8.76 28.90 -8.68
CA ALA A 243 -7.79 29.69 -7.93
C ALA A 243 -6.44 28.98 -7.81
N LYS A 244 -6.44 27.67 -7.54
CA LYS A 244 -5.23 26.83 -7.48
C LYS A 244 -4.44 26.87 -8.79
N MET A 245 -5.12 26.70 -9.93
CA MET A 245 -4.47 26.75 -11.25
C MET A 245 -3.86 28.13 -11.54
N ARG A 246 -4.58 29.22 -11.23
CA ARG A 246 -4.03 30.58 -11.34
C ARG A 246 -2.80 30.77 -10.47
N ALA A 247 -2.84 30.29 -9.23
CA ALA A 247 -1.70 30.34 -8.30
C ALA A 247 -0.49 29.54 -8.82
N CYS A 248 -0.73 28.44 -9.55
CA CYS A 248 0.31 27.67 -10.23
C CYS A 248 0.82 28.33 -11.53
N GLY A 249 0.31 29.49 -11.95
CA GLY A 249 0.77 30.21 -13.13
C GLY A 249 0.07 29.84 -14.44
N TRP A 250 -1.14 29.29 -14.37
CA TRP A 250 -1.94 28.93 -15.54
C TRP A 250 -2.94 30.03 -15.91
N ASP A 251 -3.23 30.15 -17.19
CA ASP A 251 -4.43 30.86 -17.63
C ASP A 251 -5.65 29.96 -17.43
N VAL A 252 -6.74 30.51 -16.88
CA VAL A 252 -7.95 29.75 -16.56
C VAL A 252 -9.13 30.27 -17.39
N ILE A 253 -9.80 29.37 -18.09
CA ILE A 253 -11.04 29.64 -18.82
C ILE A 253 -12.12 28.76 -18.22
N ASP A 254 -13.31 29.32 -18.02
CA ASP A 254 -14.44 28.61 -17.44
C ASP A 254 -15.55 28.45 -18.50
N ILE A 255 -16.14 27.26 -18.57
CA ILE A 255 -17.25 26.90 -19.45
C ILE A 255 -18.35 26.31 -18.57
N GLU A 256 -19.47 27.04 -18.47
CA GLU A 256 -20.59 26.68 -17.60
C GLU A 256 -21.43 25.53 -18.18
N ASP A 257 -21.65 25.49 -19.50
CA ASP A 257 -22.33 24.39 -20.18
C ASP A 257 -21.37 23.58 -21.06
N GLY A 258 -20.73 22.58 -20.45
CA GLY A 258 -19.86 21.64 -21.15
C GLY A 258 -20.59 20.51 -21.88
N CYS A 259 -21.91 20.38 -21.71
CA CYS A 259 -22.68 19.30 -22.31
C CYS A 259 -23.19 19.65 -23.71
N PHE A 260 -23.37 20.94 -24.01
CA PHE A 260 -24.02 21.40 -25.23
C PHE A 260 -23.33 22.59 -25.92
N ASP A 261 -22.54 23.43 -25.22
CA ASP A 261 -21.92 24.63 -25.81
C ASP A 261 -20.65 24.34 -26.64
N ILE A 262 -20.83 23.76 -27.83
CA ILE A 262 -19.72 23.48 -28.76
C ILE A 262 -18.98 24.77 -29.14
N GLU A 263 -19.70 25.86 -29.42
CA GLU A 263 -19.09 27.12 -29.87
C GLU A 263 -18.20 27.74 -28.79
N GLY A 264 -18.68 27.80 -27.54
CA GLY A 264 -17.90 28.31 -26.40
C GLY A 264 -16.66 27.46 -26.13
N ILE A 265 -16.78 26.12 -26.16
CA ILE A 265 -15.63 25.22 -26.00
C ILE A 265 -14.61 25.43 -27.15
N VAL A 266 -15.06 25.53 -28.41
CA VAL A 266 -14.16 25.82 -29.55
C VAL A 266 -13.47 27.18 -29.37
N GLY A 267 -14.18 28.20 -28.89
CA GLY A 267 -13.62 29.50 -28.56
C GLY A 267 -12.51 29.40 -27.50
N ALA A 268 -12.75 28.65 -26.43
CA ALA A 268 -11.78 28.42 -25.36
C ALA A 268 -10.54 27.66 -25.84
N LEU A 269 -10.73 26.58 -26.61
CA LEU A 269 -9.62 25.79 -27.18
C LEU A 269 -8.77 26.62 -28.15
N ASN A 270 -9.39 27.44 -29.02
CA ASN A 270 -8.65 28.33 -29.92
C ASN A 270 -7.89 29.42 -29.16
N LYS A 271 -8.49 29.99 -28.11
CA LYS A 271 -7.80 30.94 -27.21
C LYS A 271 -6.61 30.28 -26.52
N ALA A 272 -6.76 29.04 -26.06
CA ALA A 272 -5.68 28.28 -25.43
C ALA A 272 -4.51 28.02 -26.41
N ARG A 273 -4.80 27.60 -27.66
CA ARG A 273 -3.77 27.44 -28.70
C ARG A 273 -3.07 28.75 -29.04
N ALA A 274 -3.79 29.87 -29.02
CA ALA A 274 -3.24 31.19 -29.30
C ALA A 274 -2.37 31.74 -28.15
N SER A 275 -2.36 31.09 -26.98
CA SER A 275 -1.51 31.50 -25.86
C SER A 275 -0.04 31.38 -26.24
N THR A 276 0.73 32.44 -25.93
CA THR A 276 2.18 32.45 -26.13
C THR A 276 2.96 32.41 -24.82
N ASP A 277 2.32 32.74 -23.68
CA ASP A 277 3.01 32.96 -22.40
C ASP A 277 2.80 31.84 -21.37
N LYS A 278 1.58 31.30 -21.22
CA LYS A 278 1.26 30.36 -20.13
C LYS A 278 0.49 29.13 -20.62
N PRO A 279 0.65 27.98 -19.94
CA PRO A 279 -0.25 26.85 -20.17
C PRO A 279 -1.69 27.25 -19.78
N THR A 280 -2.68 26.64 -20.43
CA THR A 280 -4.10 26.97 -20.22
C THR A 280 -4.85 25.82 -19.56
N PHE A 281 -5.65 26.13 -18.55
CA PHE A 281 -6.58 25.22 -17.89
C PHE A 281 -8.01 25.64 -18.25
N ILE A 282 -8.76 24.74 -18.87
CA ILE A 282 -10.16 24.97 -19.21
C ILE A 282 -11.00 24.11 -18.27
N ASN A 283 -11.72 24.77 -17.36
CA ASN A 283 -12.69 24.15 -16.47
C ASN A 283 -14.01 24.03 -17.22
N VAL A 284 -14.47 22.80 -17.48
CA VAL A 284 -15.67 22.54 -18.28
C VAL A 284 -16.67 21.78 -17.43
N ARG A 285 -17.78 22.43 -17.04
CA ARG A 285 -18.83 21.79 -16.25
C ARG A 285 -19.66 20.85 -17.10
N THR A 286 -19.69 19.57 -16.74
CA THR A 286 -20.51 18.57 -17.44
C THR A 286 -21.42 17.83 -16.46
N VAL A 287 -22.35 17.04 -16.99
CA VAL A 287 -23.18 16.13 -16.21
C VAL A 287 -22.80 14.70 -16.59
N ILE A 288 -22.24 13.97 -15.62
CA ILE A 288 -21.87 12.56 -15.79
C ILE A 288 -23.12 11.74 -16.16
N GLY A 289 -23.03 10.90 -17.19
CA GLY A 289 -24.12 10.03 -17.61
C GLY A 289 -25.37 10.76 -18.13
N ILE A 290 -25.23 12.01 -18.59
CA ILE A 290 -26.35 12.81 -19.12
C ILE A 290 -27.24 12.01 -20.09
N GLY A 291 -28.55 12.09 -19.86
CA GLY A 291 -29.57 11.36 -20.61
C GLY A 291 -29.99 10.02 -20.02
N SER A 292 -29.19 9.43 -19.12
CA SER A 292 -29.54 8.21 -18.38
C SER A 292 -30.42 8.52 -17.16
N ALA A 293 -31.03 7.49 -16.55
CA ALA A 293 -31.80 7.64 -15.32
C ALA A 293 -30.93 7.96 -14.08
N VAL A 294 -29.62 7.75 -14.17
CA VAL A 294 -28.64 7.96 -13.09
C VAL A 294 -27.71 9.15 -13.38
N ALA A 295 -28.10 10.05 -14.28
CA ALA A 295 -27.31 11.24 -14.61
C ALA A 295 -26.99 12.08 -13.36
N GLY A 296 -25.73 12.49 -13.20
CA GLY A 296 -25.26 13.25 -12.04
C GLY A 296 -24.97 12.42 -10.78
N ASP A 297 -25.14 11.08 -10.83
CA ASP A 297 -24.89 10.17 -9.71
C ASP A 297 -23.59 9.37 -9.93
N ALA A 298 -22.90 9.01 -8.85
CA ALA A 298 -21.73 8.13 -8.86
C ALA A 298 -22.03 6.75 -9.49
N VAL A 299 -23.28 6.27 -9.43
CA VAL A 299 -23.69 5.05 -10.11
C VAL A 299 -23.44 5.11 -11.63
N ALA A 300 -23.42 6.31 -12.23
CA ALA A 300 -23.12 6.46 -13.66
C ALA A 300 -21.64 6.23 -14.02
N HIS A 301 -20.73 6.16 -13.03
CA HIS A 301 -19.30 6.18 -13.24
C HIS A 301 -18.76 4.92 -13.96
N GLY A 302 -18.91 3.75 -13.33
CA GLY A 302 -18.19 2.52 -13.71
C GLY A 302 -19.08 1.30 -13.96
N ALA A 303 -20.37 1.53 -14.21
CA ALA A 303 -21.33 0.47 -14.53
C ALA A 303 -22.09 0.77 -15.82
N ALA A 304 -22.46 -0.27 -16.56
CA ALA A 304 -23.44 -0.15 -17.62
C ALA A 304 -24.82 0.23 -17.03
N PHE A 305 -25.58 1.07 -17.71
CA PHE A 305 -26.85 1.60 -17.20
C PHE A 305 -28.00 0.58 -17.15
N GLY A 306 -27.84 -0.58 -17.80
CA GLY A 306 -28.87 -1.59 -17.94
C GLY A 306 -29.71 -1.38 -19.21
N ALA A 307 -30.09 -2.48 -19.86
CA ALA A 307 -30.78 -2.45 -21.15
C ALA A 307 -32.07 -1.60 -21.15
N ALA A 308 -32.82 -1.61 -20.03
CA ALA A 308 -34.03 -0.81 -19.89
C ALA A 308 -33.73 0.69 -19.92
N ASP A 309 -32.66 1.13 -19.25
CA ASP A 309 -32.29 2.55 -19.23
C ASP A 309 -31.71 2.99 -20.57
N VAL A 310 -30.85 2.17 -21.20
CA VAL A 310 -30.36 2.45 -22.57
C VAL A 310 -31.51 2.57 -23.58
N ALA A 311 -32.53 1.71 -23.50
CA ALA A 311 -33.72 1.83 -24.33
C ALA A 311 -34.53 3.11 -24.03
N ASN A 312 -34.57 3.56 -22.78
CA ASN A 312 -35.20 4.83 -22.41
C ASN A 312 -34.41 6.04 -22.90
N MET A 313 -33.08 6.02 -22.82
CA MET A 313 -32.22 7.05 -23.43
C MET A 313 -32.51 7.20 -24.92
N LYS A 314 -32.63 6.07 -25.65
CA LYS A 314 -32.97 6.08 -27.08
C LYS A 314 -34.32 6.74 -27.33
N LYS A 315 -35.35 6.39 -26.56
CA LYS A 315 -36.68 7.04 -26.66
C LYS A 315 -36.61 8.53 -26.36
N LEU A 316 -35.88 8.95 -25.32
CA LEU A 316 -35.70 10.35 -24.94
C LEU A 316 -35.05 11.17 -26.07
N TYR A 317 -34.13 10.57 -26.81
CA TYR A 317 -33.43 11.19 -27.93
C TYR A 317 -34.11 11.00 -29.28
N ASN A 318 -35.30 10.39 -29.34
CA ASN A 318 -36.05 10.06 -30.56
C ASN A 318 -35.33 9.03 -31.48
N PHE A 319 -34.60 8.08 -30.89
CA PHE A 319 -34.01 6.91 -31.56
C PHE A 319 -34.86 5.66 -31.33
N ASN A 320 -34.74 4.67 -32.23
CA ASN A 320 -35.40 3.38 -32.08
C ASN A 320 -34.80 2.61 -30.88
N PRO A 321 -35.59 2.26 -29.85
CA PRO A 321 -35.07 1.59 -28.65
C PRO A 321 -34.51 0.18 -28.90
N GLU A 322 -34.89 -0.47 -30.01
CA GLU A 322 -34.47 -1.84 -30.35
C GLU A 322 -33.19 -1.90 -31.21
N GLU A 323 -32.71 -0.78 -31.72
CA GLU A 323 -31.49 -0.73 -32.53
C GLU A 323 -30.26 -0.46 -31.66
N HIS A 324 -29.13 -1.09 -31.97
CA HIS A 324 -27.88 -0.94 -31.23
C HIS A 324 -26.73 -0.51 -32.14
N PHE A 325 -25.79 0.25 -31.60
CA PHE A 325 -24.57 0.72 -32.29
C PHE A 325 -24.88 1.52 -33.57
N VAL A 326 -25.93 2.33 -33.53
CA VAL A 326 -26.40 3.09 -34.69
C VAL A 326 -25.48 4.29 -34.92
N ILE A 327 -24.89 4.35 -36.13
CA ILE A 327 -24.15 5.51 -36.63
C ILE A 327 -24.79 5.92 -37.96
N SER A 328 -25.58 6.99 -37.95
CA SER A 328 -26.32 7.46 -39.12
C SER A 328 -25.42 8.07 -40.20
N ASN A 329 -25.93 8.19 -41.42
CA ASN A 329 -25.21 8.90 -42.49
C ASN A 329 -24.90 10.34 -42.12
N THR A 330 -25.80 11.04 -41.42
CA THR A 330 -25.54 12.39 -40.87
C THR A 330 -24.28 12.44 -40.02
N VAL A 331 -24.07 11.49 -39.11
CA VAL A 331 -22.86 11.44 -38.28
C VAL A 331 -21.62 11.15 -39.12
N ARG A 332 -21.72 10.26 -40.11
CA ARG A 332 -20.60 9.93 -41.01
C ARG A 332 -20.20 11.12 -41.88
N GLU A 333 -21.19 11.80 -42.46
CA GLU A 333 -21.02 13.01 -43.27
C GLU A 333 -20.44 14.15 -42.44
N PHE A 334 -20.87 14.28 -41.18
CA PHE A 334 -20.34 15.29 -40.26
C PHE A 334 -18.82 15.17 -40.03
N PHE A 335 -18.21 13.98 -40.12
CA PHE A 335 -16.76 13.80 -39.96
C PHE A 335 -16.00 13.51 -41.28
N ALA A 336 -16.70 13.50 -42.43
CA ALA A 336 -16.15 13.00 -43.70
C ALA A 336 -14.97 13.83 -44.27
N ASP A 337 -14.84 15.09 -43.88
CA ASP A 337 -13.74 16.01 -44.30
C ASP A 337 -12.44 15.79 -43.53
N ILE A 338 -12.46 15.10 -42.39
CA ILE A 338 -11.31 15.01 -41.49
C ILE A 338 -10.12 14.29 -42.12
N PRO A 339 -10.26 13.14 -42.80
CA PRO A 339 -9.13 12.47 -43.42
C PRO A 339 -8.41 13.32 -44.49
N SER A 340 -9.16 14.05 -45.32
CA SER A 340 -8.56 14.93 -46.34
C SER A 340 -7.86 16.14 -45.71
N ARG A 341 -8.47 16.79 -44.71
CA ARG A 341 -7.84 17.88 -43.96
C ARG A 341 -6.54 17.43 -43.28
N GLY A 342 -6.54 16.23 -42.71
CA GLY A 342 -5.36 15.63 -42.11
C GLY A 342 -4.24 15.39 -43.13
N GLN A 343 -4.58 14.91 -44.32
CA GLN A 343 -3.63 14.70 -45.40
C GLN A 343 -3.02 16.02 -45.91
N GLU A 344 -3.82 17.09 -46.01
CA GLU A 344 -3.32 18.43 -46.34
C GLU A 344 -2.30 18.95 -45.31
N LEU A 345 -2.50 18.65 -44.01
CA LEU A 345 -1.52 18.99 -42.97
C LEU A 345 -0.19 18.25 -43.17
N VAL A 346 -0.25 16.96 -43.51
CA VAL A 346 0.94 16.14 -43.80
C VAL A 346 1.70 16.70 -45.00
N GLU A 347 1.01 16.93 -46.11
CA GLU A 347 1.63 17.43 -47.35
C GLU A 347 2.24 18.83 -47.19
N SER A 348 1.53 19.71 -46.47
CA SER A 348 2.01 21.05 -46.14
C SER A 348 3.27 21.00 -45.26
N TRP A 349 3.28 20.12 -44.26
CA TRP A 349 4.43 19.96 -43.37
C TRP A 349 5.64 19.34 -44.10
N GLU A 350 5.43 18.31 -44.91
CA GLU A 350 6.49 17.68 -45.72
C GLU A 350 7.12 18.67 -46.70
N LYS A 351 6.30 19.48 -47.37
CA LYS A 351 6.80 20.54 -48.26
C LYS A 351 7.65 21.55 -47.49
N LYS A 352 7.17 22.02 -46.34
CA LYS A 352 7.92 22.94 -45.47
C LYS A 352 9.23 22.32 -44.99
N LEU A 353 9.24 21.03 -44.66
CA LEU A 353 10.44 20.32 -44.24
C LEU A 353 11.46 20.19 -45.37
N GLN A 354 11.03 19.89 -46.59
CA GLN A 354 11.91 19.87 -47.77
C GLN A 354 12.54 21.24 -48.04
N GLU A 355 11.75 22.31 -47.96
CA GLU A 355 12.24 23.69 -48.10
C GLU A 355 13.21 24.06 -46.96
N TYR A 356 12.92 23.63 -45.73
CA TYR A 356 13.77 23.82 -44.56
C TYR A 356 15.11 23.12 -44.72
N GLU A 357 15.13 21.85 -45.15
CA GLU A 357 16.35 21.08 -45.38
C GLU A 357 17.19 21.65 -46.53
N ALA A 358 16.57 22.19 -47.58
CA ALA A 358 17.29 22.88 -48.64
C ALA A 358 17.95 24.18 -48.15
N LYS A 359 17.29 24.92 -47.25
CA LYS A 359 17.80 26.20 -46.71
C LYS A 359 18.79 26.01 -45.56
N TYR A 360 18.63 24.97 -44.75
CA TYR A 360 19.43 24.66 -43.57
C TYR A 360 19.91 23.20 -43.57
N PRO A 361 20.78 22.79 -44.51
CA PRO A 361 21.09 21.37 -44.77
C PRO A 361 21.66 20.61 -43.56
N GLU A 362 22.59 21.22 -42.81
CA GLU A 362 23.16 20.59 -41.61
C GLU A 362 22.10 20.40 -40.51
N LEU A 363 21.31 21.44 -40.24
CA LEU A 363 20.28 21.42 -39.20
C LEU A 363 19.08 20.55 -39.60
N GLY A 364 18.77 20.48 -40.89
CA GLY A 364 17.79 19.58 -41.48
C GLY A 364 18.21 18.12 -41.38
N ALA A 365 19.47 17.80 -41.69
CA ALA A 365 20.02 16.45 -41.51
C ALA A 365 20.02 16.02 -40.04
N GLU A 366 20.41 16.91 -39.11
CA GLU A 366 20.33 16.64 -37.67
C GLU A 366 18.89 16.43 -37.20
N PHE A 367 17.97 17.31 -37.62
CA PHE A 367 16.54 17.19 -37.30
C PHE A 367 15.99 15.84 -37.77
N ARG A 368 16.25 15.47 -39.03
CA ARG A 368 15.82 14.19 -39.60
C ARG A 368 16.41 13.00 -38.84
N SER A 369 17.70 13.03 -38.52
CA SER A 369 18.33 11.98 -37.70
C SER A 369 17.66 11.84 -36.33
N ARG A 370 17.26 12.96 -35.70
CA ARG A 370 16.59 12.96 -34.40
C ARG A 370 15.14 12.50 -34.48
N VAL A 371 14.40 12.89 -35.52
CA VAL A 371 13.05 12.39 -35.82
C VAL A 371 13.05 10.86 -36.02
N GLU A 372 14.08 10.34 -36.71
CA GLU A 372 14.26 8.90 -36.96
C GLU A 372 14.82 8.13 -35.74
N GLY A 373 15.13 8.81 -34.63
CA GLY A 373 15.67 8.16 -33.43
C GLY A 373 17.07 7.56 -33.62
N ARG A 374 17.87 8.10 -34.55
CA ARG A 374 19.23 7.64 -34.83
C ARG A 374 20.25 8.37 -33.95
N LEU A 375 21.01 7.59 -33.17
CA LEU A 375 22.20 8.07 -32.47
C LEU A 375 23.39 8.19 -33.43
N PRO A 376 24.35 9.10 -33.19
CA PRO A 376 25.61 9.16 -33.95
C PRO A 376 26.37 7.83 -33.87
N GLU A 377 26.91 7.32 -34.98
CA GLU A 377 27.56 5.99 -35.01
C GLU A 377 28.74 5.85 -34.04
N ASP A 378 29.43 6.96 -33.77
CA ASP A 378 30.62 7.11 -32.94
C ASP A 378 30.31 7.44 -31.47
N TRP A 379 29.04 7.38 -31.02
CA TRP A 379 28.68 7.76 -29.64
C TRP A 379 29.44 6.96 -28.56
N LYS A 380 29.83 5.71 -28.86
CA LYS A 380 30.59 4.85 -27.94
C LYS A 380 32.03 5.34 -27.75
N ASP A 381 32.60 6.04 -28.72
CA ASP A 381 33.96 6.57 -28.66
C ASP A 381 34.07 7.74 -27.66
N LEU A 382 32.93 8.30 -27.25
CA LEU A 382 32.84 9.30 -26.18
C LEU A 382 33.04 8.69 -24.79
N ILE A 383 32.90 7.36 -24.65
CA ILE A 383 33.15 6.67 -23.38
C ILE A 383 34.67 6.51 -23.20
N PRO A 384 35.24 6.88 -22.04
CA PRO A 384 36.66 6.71 -21.81
C PRO A 384 37.14 5.27 -22.06
N SER A 385 38.22 5.13 -22.82
CA SER A 385 38.87 3.84 -23.11
C SER A 385 39.60 3.25 -21.89
N SER A 386 39.88 4.09 -20.89
CA SER A 386 40.42 3.68 -19.60
C SER A 386 39.93 4.62 -18.51
N PHE A 387 39.90 4.12 -17.28
CA PHE A 387 39.55 4.90 -16.10
C PHE A 387 40.76 5.07 -15.17
N PRO A 388 40.75 6.08 -14.30
CA PRO A 388 41.80 6.25 -13.32
C PRO A 388 41.89 5.07 -12.34
N ALA A 389 43.10 4.65 -11.97
CA ALA A 389 43.32 3.48 -11.11
C ALA A 389 42.91 3.70 -9.64
N GLN A 390 42.74 4.94 -9.19
CA GLN A 390 42.35 5.24 -7.82
C GLN A 390 40.90 4.81 -7.50
N PRO A 391 40.62 4.45 -6.24
CA PRO A 391 39.26 4.15 -5.82
C PRO A 391 38.26 5.27 -6.16
N THR A 392 37.15 4.89 -6.77
CA THR A 392 36.15 5.81 -7.32
C THR A 392 34.75 5.29 -6.99
N ALA A 393 33.85 6.16 -6.55
CA ALA A 393 32.45 5.79 -6.31
C ALA A 393 31.73 5.60 -7.66
N THR A 394 30.84 4.61 -7.80
CA THR A 394 30.23 4.34 -9.11
C THR A 394 29.29 5.46 -9.56
N ARG A 395 28.77 6.32 -8.66
CA ARG A 395 28.10 7.57 -9.08
C ARG A 395 29.02 8.52 -9.83
N LYS A 396 30.29 8.62 -9.40
CA LYS A 396 31.31 9.45 -10.07
C LYS A 396 31.75 8.78 -11.37
N SER A 397 31.90 7.46 -11.39
CA SER A 397 32.13 6.70 -12.62
C SER A 397 31.01 6.90 -13.64
N SER A 398 29.75 6.96 -13.19
CA SER A 398 28.59 7.26 -14.03
C SER A 398 28.74 8.62 -14.71
N GLY A 399 29.15 9.65 -13.96
CA GLY A 399 29.47 10.95 -14.53
C GLY A 399 30.64 10.92 -15.52
N LEU A 400 31.72 10.18 -15.25
CA LEU A 400 32.85 10.03 -16.17
C LEU A 400 32.46 9.36 -17.49
N VAL A 401 31.50 8.43 -17.46
CA VAL A 401 31.01 7.70 -18.63
C VAL A 401 30.01 8.54 -19.42
N PHE A 402 28.97 9.04 -18.74
CA PHE A 402 27.79 9.56 -19.42
C PHE A 402 27.87 11.05 -19.72
N ASN A 403 28.56 11.86 -18.91
CA ASN A 403 28.58 13.31 -19.13
C ASN A 403 29.20 13.71 -20.49
N PRO A 404 30.26 13.04 -21.02
CA PRO A 404 30.73 13.28 -22.38
C PRO A 404 29.68 12.96 -23.46
N ILE A 405 28.92 11.88 -23.28
CA ILE A 405 27.81 11.51 -24.18
C ILE A 405 26.72 12.57 -24.12
N ALA A 406 26.27 12.93 -22.92
CA ALA A 406 25.24 13.94 -22.70
C ALA A 406 25.64 15.30 -23.28
N GLU A 407 26.92 15.68 -23.22
CA GLU A 407 27.42 16.92 -23.82
C GLU A 407 27.28 16.93 -25.34
N LYS A 408 27.68 15.85 -26.03
CA LYS A 408 27.78 15.80 -27.50
C LYS A 408 26.51 15.30 -28.20
N VAL A 409 25.75 14.41 -27.58
CA VAL A 409 24.59 13.75 -28.20
C VAL A 409 23.29 14.43 -27.77
N LYS A 410 22.67 15.17 -28.70
CA LYS A 410 21.51 16.03 -28.43
C LYS A 410 20.21 15.29 -28.10
N THR A 411 20.15 13.98 -28.37
CA THR A 411 19.01 13.12 -28.03
C THR A 411 18.77 13.02 -26.52
N PHE A 412 19.81 13.13 -25.70
CA PHE A 412 19.67 12.99 -24.25
C PHE A 412 19.12 14.26 -23.61
N MET A 413 18.08 14.07 -22.80
CA MET A 413 17.49 15.10 -21.94
C MET A 413 17.66 14.64 -20.49
N VAL A 414 18.60 15.26 -19.79
CA VAL A 414 19.05 14.83 -18.47
C VAL A 414 18.37 15.68 -17.42
N GLY A 415 18.02 15.12 -16.26
CA GLY A 415 17.54 15.93 -15.16
C GLY A 415 17.61 15.25 -13.82
N THR A 416 17.37 16.04 -12.79
CA THR A 416 17.43 15.59 -11.41
C THR A 416 16.32 16.20 -10.56
N ALA A 417 15.85 15.41 -9.60
CA ALA A 417 14.99 15.89 -8.53
C ALA A 417 15.84 16.55 -7.44
N ASP A 418 16.25 17.81 -7.67
CA ASP A 418 17.00 18.66 -6.73
C ASP A 418 18.36 18.15 -6.21
N LEU A 419 18.97 17.16 -6.87
CA LEU A 419 20.18 16.49 -6.37
C LEU A 419 21.41 16.65 -7.27
N SER A 420 21.47 17.70 -8.10
CA SER A 420 22.55 17.96 -9.08
C SER A 420 23.96 17.76 -8.51
N PRO A 421 24.31 18.31 -7.32
CA PRO A 421 25.66 18.16 -6.76
C PRO A 421 25.98 16.72 -6.27
N SER A 422 24.94 15.92 -6.02
CA SER A 422 25.06 14.60 -5.38
C SER A 422 25.13 13.46 -6.38
N VAL A 423 24.44 13.57 -7.52
CA VAL A 423 24.23 12.46 -8.47
C VAL A 423 25.28 12.37 -9.58
N ASN A 424 26.10 13.42 -9.79
CA ASN A 424 27.18 13.48 -10.80
C ASN A 424 26.72 13.40 -12.28
N MET A 425 25.50 13.83 -12.58
CA MET A 425 24.91 13.78 -13.94
C MET A 425 24.97 15.13 -14.69
N ILE A 426 25.81 16.05 -14.21
CA ILE A 426 25.97 17.42 -14.74
C ILE A 426 27.27 17.51 -15.55
N TRP A 427 27.20 18.08 -16.76
CA TRP A 427 28.38 18.38 -17.60
C TRP A 427 28.66 19.87 -17.67
N LYS A 428 29.87 20.21 -18.13
CA LYS A 428 30.32 21.59 -18.27
C LYS A 428 29.53 22.30 -19.38
N ASP A 429 29.23 23.59 -19.18
CA ASP A 429 28.57 24.43 -20.18
C ASP A 429 27.17 23.93 -20.60
N LYS A 430 26.53 23.11 -19.75
CA LYS A 430 25.14 22.69 -19.95
C LYS A 430 24.21 23.90 -20.03
N VAL A 431 23.16 23.77 -20.84
CA VAL A 431 22.05 24.73 -20.88
C VAL A 431 20.86 24.10 -20.16
N ASP A 432 20.31 24.83 -19.20
CA ASP A 432 19.12 24.40 -18.46
C ASP A 432 17.85 24.60 -19.29
N PHE A 433 16.98 23.59 -19.30
CA PHE A 433 15.64 23.70 -19.86
C PHE A 433 14.80 24.59 -18.94
N GLN A 434 14.63 25.84 -19.33
CA GLN A 434 13.93 26.87 -18.55
C GLN A 434 13.19 27.82 -19.47
N HIS A 435 12.21 28.56 -18.93
CA HIS A 435 11.64 29.69 -19.67
C HIS A 435 12.73 30.76 -19.88
N PRO A 436 12.92 31.31 -21.10
CA PRO A 436 14.01 32.24 -21.42
C PRO A 436 14.03 33.52 -20.55
N ASP A 437 12.86 33.97 -20.10
CA ASP A 437 12.75 35.17 -19.27
C ASP A 437 12.91 34.89 -17.76
N LEU A 438 13.06 33.62 -17.34
CA LEU A 438 13.24 33.29 -15.93
C LEU A 438 14.56 33.87 -15.42
N LYS A 439 14.50 34.66 -14.34
CA LYS A 439 15.66 35.16 -13.60
C LYS A 439 15.65 34.55 -12.21
N THR A 440 16.55 33.61 -11.96
CA THR A 440 16.67 32.97 -10.64
C THR A 440 17.59 33.76 -9.73
N ASN A 441 17.34 33.68 -8.41
CA ASN A 441 18.18 34.34 -7.40
C ASN A 441 19.58 33.72 -7.30
N CYS A 442 19.73 32.44 -7.66
CA CYS A 442 21.02 31.75 -7.67
C CYS A 442 21.82 31.98 -8.96
N GLY A 443 21.31 32.79 -9.90
CA GLY A 443 21.97 33.11 -11.17
C GLY A 443 21.92 31.99 -12.22
N ILE A 444 21.34 30.84 -11.91
CA ILE A 444 21.10 29.76 -12.89
C ILE A 444 20.04 30.24 -13.88
N THR A 445 20.38 30.25 -15.16
CA THR A 445 19.48 30.66 -16.24
C THR A 445 19.52 29.63 -17.36
N GLY A 446 18.55 29.71 -18.27
CA GLY A 446 18.42 28.74 -19.35
C GLY A 446 17.43 29.20 -20.41
N ASN A 447 17.07 28.27 -21.28
CA ASN A 447 16.05 28.47 -22.31
C ASN A 447 15.51 27.09 -22.75
N TYR A 448 14.49 27.06 -23.59
CA TYR A 448 13.86 25.80 -24.00
C TYR A 448 14.76 24.88 -24.84
N SER A 449 15.84 25.36 -25.46
CA SER A 449 16.81 24.48 -26.13
C SER A 449 17.67 23.68 -25.14
N GLY A 450 17.62 24.04 -23.85
CA GLY A 450 18.33 23.37 -22.78
C GLY A 450 18.01 21.89 -22.67
N ARG A 451 19.00 21.10 -22.23
CA ARG A 451 18.91 19.63 -22.11
C ARG A 451 19.17 19.13 -20.70
N TYR A 452 19.29 20.05 -19.74
CA TYR A 452 19.36 19.74 -18.32
C TYR A 452 18.12 20.27 -17.60
N ILE A 453 17.40 19.42 -16.89
CA ILE A 453 16.13 19.76 -16.24
C ILE A 453 16.35 19.76 -14.73
N HIS A 454 15.99 20.87 -14.08
CA HIS A 454 15.84 20.93 -12.63
C HIS A 454 14.36 20.68 -12.29
N TYR A 455 14.01 19.45 -11.93
CA TYR A 455 12.62 19.08 -11.65
C TYR A 455 12.11 19.61 -10.31
N GLY A 456 13.01 20.00 -9.39
CA GLY A 456 12.70 20.19 -7.97
C GLY A 456 12.45 18.85 -7.27
N ILE A 457 11.93 18.86 -6.05
CA ILE A 457 11.67 17.65 -5.26
C ILE A 457 10.36 17.01 -5.74
N ARG A 458 10.42 16.33 -6.89
CA ARG A 458 9.26 15.83 -7.66
C ARG A 458 9.59 14.53 -8.38
N GLU A 459 10.01 13.48 -7.68
CA GLU A 459 10.48 12.24 -8.28
C GLU A 459 9.40 11.55 -9.13
N HIS A 460 8.15 11.57 -8.67
CA HIS A 460 7.04 10.94 -9.37
C HIS A 460 6.76 11.67 -10.69
N ALA A 461 6.61 13.00 -10.66
CA ALA A 461 6.46 13.77 -11.89
C ALA A 461 7.70 13.73 -12.77
N MET A 462 8.93 13.72 -12.23
CA MET A 462 10.17 13.59 -13.00
C MET A 462 10.14 12.34 -13.89
N CYS A 463 9.78 11.18 -13.33
CA CYS A 463 9.72 9.94 -14.08
C CYS A 463 8.54 9.90 -15.05
N ALA A 464 7.36 10.44 -14.67
CA ALA A 464 6.20 10.47 -15.55
C ALA A 464 6.33 11.48 -16.71
N ILE A 465 6.94 12.65 -16.47
CA ILE A 465 7.34 13.61 -17.52
C ILE A 465 8.35 12.96 -18.47
N SER A 466 9.30 12.19 -17.94
CA SER A 466 10.25 11.44 -18.75
C SER A 466 9.58 10.41 -19.65
N ASN A 467 8.53 9.73 -19.18
CA ASN A 467 7.72 8.87 -20.05
C ASN A 467 7.07 9.67 -21.20
N GLY A 468 6.54 10.87 -20.92
CA GLY A 468 5.99 11.75 -21.96
C GLY A 468 7.02 12.20 -22.99
N LEU A 469 8.24 12.53 -22.54
CA LEU A 469 9.36 12.86 -23.44
C LEU A 469 9.73 11.67 -24.34
N ALA A 470 9.83 10.46 -23.76
CA ALA A 470 10.17 9.23 -24.50
C ALA A 470 9.05 8.82 -25.48
N ALA A 471 7.78 9.07 -25.12
CA ALA A 471 6.61 8.74 -25.93
C ALA A 471 6.40 9.69 -27.12
N PHE A 472 7.01 10.89 -27.11
CA PHE A 472 6.83 11.90 -28.16
C PHE A 472 7.05 11.35 -29.57
N ALA A 473 8.15 10.62 -29.73
CA ALA A 473 8.50 9.77 -30.88
C ALA A 473 9.66 8.85 -30.46
N PRO A 474 9.69 7.57 -30.90
CA PRO A 474 10.70 6.61 -30.48
C PRO A 474 12.13 7.11 -30.63
N ASN A 475 12.86 7.14 -29.52
CA ASN A 475 14.27 7.55 -29.42
C ASN A 475 14.62 8.96 -29.94
N THR A 476 13.63 9.82 -30.23
CA THR A 476 13.86 11.26 -30.51
C THR A 476 14.38 11.99 -29.27
N PHE A 477 13.92 11.53 -28.11
CA PHE A 477 14.46 11.86 -26.80
C PHE A 477 14.84 10.55 -26.09
N ILE A 478 15.97 10.57 -25.39
CA ILE A 478 16.31 9.57 -24.38
C ILE A 478 16.37 10.31 -23.05
N PRO A 479 15.29 10.31 -22.27
CA PRO A 479 15.25 10.96 -20.98
C PRO A 479 16.13 10.21 -19.99
N THR A 480 16.97 10.96 -19.28
CA THR A 480 17.83 10.44 -18.24
C THR A 480 17.51 11.13 -16.92
N THR A 481 16.87 10.42 -15.99
CA THR A 481 16.53 10.96 -14.67
C THR A 481 17.60 10.63 -13.65
N SER A 482 17.68 11.40 -12.57
CA SER A 482 18.61 11.11 -11.48
C SER A 482 18.09 11.57 -10.11
N SER A 483 18.18 10.67 -9.14
CA SER A 483 17.86 10.91 -7.72
C SER A 483 18.62 9.87 -6.87
N PHE A 484 18.40 9.87 -5.55
CA PHE A 484 18.81 8.75 -4.70
C PHE A 484 17.95 7.52 -5.01
N PHE A 485 18.54 6.33 -4.90
CA PHE A 485 17.87 5.09 -5.25
C PHE A 485 16.61 4.92 -4.41
N MET A 486 16.67 5.21 -3.11
CA MET A 486 15.52 5.14 -2.21
C MET A 486 14.32 5.98 -2.69
N PHE A 487 14.55 7.14 -3.30
CA PHE A 487 13.47 8.03 -3.73
C PHE A 487 12.82 7.63 -5.06
N TYR A 488 13.37 6.65 -5.77
CA TYR A 488 12.62 6.02 -6.85
C TYR A 488 11.39 5.26 -6.33
N LEU A 489 11.32 4.94 -5.02
CA LEU A 489 10.09 4.42 -4.41
C LEU A 489 8.90 5.38 -4.60
N TYR A 490 9.10 6.69 -4.43
CA TYR A 490 8.08 7.72 -4.73
C TYR A 490 7.65 7.71 -6.20
N ALA A 491 8.55 7.33 -7.10
CA ALA A 491 8.31 7.29 -8.53
C ALA A 491 7.94 5.90 -9.08
N ALA A 492 7.79 4.89 -8.21
CA ALA A 492 7.60 3.51 -8.63
C ALA A 492 6.41 3.32 -9.60
N PRO A 493 5.25 4.00 -9.42
CA PRO A 493 4.17 3.95 -10.39
C PRO A 493 4.58 4.46 -11.78
N ALA A 494 5.32 5.56 -11.86
CA ALA A 494 5.77 6.12 -13.13
C ALA A 494 6.84 5.24 -13.81
N VAL A 495 7.77 4.67 -13.05
CA VAL A 495 8.76 3.69 -13.57
C VAL A 495 8.04 2.46 -14.13
N ARG A 496 7.04 1.94 -13.40
CA ARG A 496 6.18 0.84 -13.87
C ARG A 496 5.48 1.19 -15.18
N MET A 497 4.92 2.40 -15.28
CA MET A 497 4.26 2.85 -16.52
C MET A 497 5.23 2.96 -17.69
N GLY A 498 6.49 3.38 -17.47
CA GLY A 498 7.51 3.38 -18.51
C GLY A 498 7.85 1.96 -18.99
N ALA A 499 7.94 1.01 -18.05
CA ALA A 499 8.19 -0.40 -18.35
C ALA A 499 7.05 -1.04 -19.15
N LEU A 500 5.81 -0.81 -18.73
CA LEU A 500 4.60 -1.28 -19.40
C LEU A 500 4.52 -0.76 -20.85
N GLN A 501 4.87 0.51 -21.05
CA GLN A 501 4.81 1.18 -22.35
C GLN A 501 6.03 0.93 -23.26
N HIS A 502 7.00 0.12 -22.81
CA HIS A 502 8.25 -0.12 -23.55
C HIS A 502 9.06 1.15 -23.86
N LEU A 503 9.02 2.15 -22.97
CA LEU A 503 9.68 3.44 -23.19
C LEU A 503 11.15 3.41 -22.77
N GLN A 504 12.04 3.94 -23.61
CA GLN A 504 13.45 4.09 -23.26
C GLN A 504 13.67 5.29 -22.33
N VAL A 505 13.60 5.03 -21.02
CA VAL A 505 13.99 5.98 -19.97
C VAL A 505 15.14 5.38 -19.15
N ILE A 506 16.19 6.18 -18.91
CA ILE A 506 17.34 5.75 -18.12
C ILE A 506 17.33 6.47 -16.77
N HIS A 507 17.27 5.71 -15.69
CA HIS A 507 17.22 6.21 -14.32
C HIS A 507 18.58 6.01 -13.63
N ALA A 508 19.36 7.08 -13.50
CA ALA A 508 20.61 7.08 -12.74
C ALA A 508 20.29 7.20 -11.23
N ALA A 509 20.21 6.05 -10.55
CA ALA A 509 19.85 5.93 -9.15
C ALA A 509 21.11 5.84 -8.29
N THR A 510 21.42 6.88 -7.51
CA THR A 510 22.67 6.93 -6.71
C THR A 510 22.40 6.61 -5.24
N HIS A 511 23.43 6.50 -4.40
CA HIS A 511 23.27 6.25 -2.95
C HIS A 511 22.52 4.93 -2.69
N ASP A 512 22.96 3.88 -3.38
CA ASP A 512 22.23 2.64 -3.57
C ASP A 512 22.06 1.70 -2.36
N SER A 513 22.62 1.97 -1.18
CA SER A 513 22.71 0.95 -0.12
C SER A 513 23.01 1.55 1.26
N ILE A 514 23.14 0.69 2.28
CA ILE A 514 23.71 1.03 3.60
C ILE A 514 25.04 1.77 3.51
N GLY A 515 25.76 1.60 2.40
CA GLY A 515 27.00 2.31 2.10
C GLY A 515 26.86 3.81 1.89
N MET A 516 25.65 4.35 1.78
CA MET A 516 25.49 5.80 1.82
C MET A 516 25.84 6.36 3.21
N GLY A 517 25.65 5.59 4.29
CA GLY A 517 26.07 5.97 5.63
C GLY A 517 25.09 6.87 6.39
N GLU A 518 25.54 8.08 6.73
CA GLU A 518 25.03 8.89 7.84
C GLU A 518 23.55 9.30 7.70
N ASP A 519 23.05 9.42 6.47
CA ASP A 519 21.66 9.77 6.18
C ASP A 519 20.65 8.70 6.72
N GLY A 520 21.12 7.48 7.03
CA GLY A 520 20.38 6.52 7.86
C GLY A 520 19.24 5.74 7.17
N PRO A 521 18.45 4.97 7.95
CA PRO A 521 17.53 3.96 7.40
C PRO A 521 16.45 4.50 6.47
N THR A 522 16.07 5.77 6.56
CA THR A 522 15.04 6.39 5.69
C THR A 522 15.50 6.56 4.25
N HIS A 523 16.80 6.47 3.99
CA HIS A 523 17.43 6.69 2.69
C HIS A 523 18.26 5.47 2.24
N GLN A 524 18.40 4.44 3.10
CA GLN A 524 19.16 3.21 2.81
C GLN A 524 18.21 2.14 2.28
N PRO A 525 18.18 1.87 0.96
CA PRO A 525 17.28 0.87 0.39
C PRO A 525 17.69 -0.54 0.82
N ILE A 526 16.70 -1.35 1.22
CA ILE A 526 16.88 -2.77 1.58
C ILE A 526 16.07 -3.66 0.64
N GLU A 527 14.79 -3.38 0.47
CA GLU A 527 13.83 -4.15 -0.34
C GLU A 527 13.66 -3.59 -1.76
N LEU A 528 14.01 -2.33 -1.98
CA LEU A 528 13.66 -1.60 -3.20
C LEU A 528 14.24 -2.20 -4.49
N ALA A 529 15.44 -2.80 -4.44
CA ALA A 529 16.01 -3.51 -5.59
C ALA A 529 15.12 -4.69 -6.03
N ASN A 530 14.42 -5.33 -5.11
CA ASN A 530 13.56 -6.48 -5.41
C ASN A 530 12.28 -6.05 -6.14
N LEU A 531 11.73 -4.87 -5.81
CA LEU A 531 10.63 -4.26 -6.57
C LEU A 531 11.00 -4.14 -8.05
N TYR A 532 12.17 -3.57 -8.34
CA TYR A 532 12.60 -3.33 -9.73
C TYR A 532 13.11 -4.58 -10.45
N ARG A 533 13.73 -5.53 -9.74
CA ARG A 533 14.08 -6.84 -10.33
C ARG A 533 12.83 -7.62 -10.75
N ALA A 534 11.77 -7.53 -9.95
CA ALA A 534 10.50 -8.19 -10.24
C ALA A 534 9.69 -7.51 -11.35
N MET A 535 9.87 -6.20 -11.57
CA MET A 535 9.10 -5.42 -12.54
C MET A 535 9.33 -5.88 -13.99
N PRO A 536 8.31 -6.33 -14.74
CA PRO A 536 8.44 -6.70 -16.15
C PRO A 536 8.99 -5.56 -17.02
N ASN A 537 9.67 -5.92 -18.12
CA ASN A 537 10.38 -5.00 -19.02
C ASN A 537 11.20 -3.85 -18.34
N LEU A 538 11.97 -4.14 -17.29
CA LEU A 538 12.90 -3.19 -16.66
C LEU A 538 14.27 -3.85 -16.46
N LEU A 539 15.35 -3.15 -16.80
CA LEU A 539 16.71 -3.54 -16.42
C LEU A 539 17.11 -2.84 -15.12
N TYR A 540 17.35 -3.59 -14.06
CA TYR A 540 18.04 -3.09 -12.87
C TYR A 540 19.50 -3.53 -12.93
N ILE A 541 20.43 -2.58 -13.10
CA ILE A 541 21.86 -2.84 -13.28
C ILE A 541 22.62 -2.18 -12.11
N ARG A 542 23.38 -2.97 -11.35
CA ARG A 542 24.17 -2.49 -10.20
C ARG A 542 25.67 -2.75 -10.41
N PRO A 543 26.41 -1.82 -11.05
CA PRO A 543 27.82 -2.01 -11.39
C PRO A 543 28.76 -1.92 -10.18
N ALA A 544 29.85 -2.69 -10.22
CA ALA A 544 30.84 -2.78 -9.15
C ALA A 544 31.93 -1.70 -9.18
N ASP A 545 32.32 -1.22 -10.36
CA ASP A 545 33.39 -0.25 -10.55
C ASP A 545 33.19 0.59 -11.83
N SER A 546 34.23 1.30 -12.29
CA SER A 546 34.10 2.17 -13.46
C SER A 546 33.92 1.40 -14.78
N GLU A 547 34.54 0.23 -14.93
CA GLU A 547 34.38 -0.59 -16.14
C GLU A 547 32.97 -1.18 -16.21
N GLU A 548 32.43 -1.71 -15.12
CA GLU A 548 31.04 -2.16 -15.11
C GLU A 548 30.05 -1.01 -15.27
N THR A 549 30.38 0.18 -14.75
CA THR A 549 29.53 1.36 -14.95
C THR A 549 29.50 1.78 -16.43
N ALA A 550 30.61 1.67 -17.15
CA ALA A 550 30.63 1.86 -18.60
C ALA A 550 29.74 0.84 -19.32
N GLY A 551 29.84 -0.44 -18.93
CA GLY A 551 29.00 -1.50 -19.49
C GLY A 551 27.51 -1.31 -19.21
N ALA A 552 27.16 -0.81 -18.02
CA ALA A 552 25.79 -0.50 -17.63
C ALA A 552 25.18 0.60 -18.51
N TRP A 553 25.91 1.69 -18.75
CA TRP A 553 25.47 2.76 -19.64
C TRP A 553 25.36 2.32 -21.10
N ILE A 554 26.32 1.53 -21.59
CA ILE A 554 26.25 0.98 -22.95
C ILE A 554 24.97 0.15 -23.10
N THR A 555 24.73 -0.75 -22.16
CA THR A 555 23.55 -1.62 -22.17
C THR A 555 22.25 -0.82 -22.09
N ALA A 556 22.18 0.21 -21.23
CA ALA A 556 21.01 1.05 -21.07
C ALA A 556 20.68 1.88 -22.34
N ILE A 557 21.71 2.42 -23.01
CA ILE A 557 21.55 3.21 -24.24
C ILE A 557 21.15 2.31 -25.43
N GLU A 558 21.63 1.06 -25.46
CA GLU A 558 21.25 0.08 -26.49
C GLU A 558 19.86 -0.53 -26.28
N ALA A 559 19.33 -0.49 -25.05
CA ALA A 559 18.01 -1.03 -24.68
C ALA A 559 16.85 -0.13 -25.13
N LYS A 560 16.64 0.00 -26.46
CA LYS A 560 15.70 0.96 -27.08
C LYS A 560 14.22 0.85 -26.67
N ASN A 561 13.79 -0.29 -26.13
CA ASN A 561 12.38 -0.57 -25.77
C ASN A 561 12.22 -0.99 -24.30
N THR A 562 13.22 -0.69 -23.47
CA THR A 562 13.29 -1.16 -22.09
C THR A 562 13.87 -0.07 -21.19
N PRO A 563 13.10 0.46 -20.23
CA PRO A 563 13.67 1.37 -19.25
C PRO A 563 14.73 0.67 -18.40
N THR A 564 15.68 1.46 -17.91
CA THR A 564 16.83 0.93 -17.16
C THR A 564 17.10 1.77 -15.92
N ILE A 565 17.23 1.12 -14.76
CA ILE A 565 17.79 1.72 -13.54
C ILE A 565 19.25 1.31 -13.42
N ILE A 566 20.14 2.30 -13.36
CA ILE A 566 21.56 2.12 -13.06
C ILE A 566 21.78 2.54 -11.60
N SER A 567 22.00 1.56 -10.72
CA SER A 567 22.10 1.74 -9.27
C SER A 567 23.56 1.88 -8.83
N THR A 568 23.95 3.04 -8.29
CA THR A 568 25.35 3.40 -8.04
C THR A 568 25.64 3.84 -6.60
N SER A 569 26.85 3.56 -6.14
CA SER A 569 27.30 3.82 -4.77
C SER A 569 27.63 5.29 -4.51
N ARG A 570 27.42 5.72 -3.25
CA ARG A 570 27.91 7.01 -2.73
C ARG A 570 29.41 6.96 -2.41
N HIS A 571 29.82 5.87 -1.75
CA HIS A 571 31.17 5.66 -1.21
C HIS A 571 32.13 5.15 -2.30
N THR A 572 33.43 5.37 -2.08
CA THR A 572 34.47 4.97 -3.03
C THR A 572 34.66 3.46 -3.05
N LEU A 573 34.87 2.92 -4.26
CA LEU A 573 35.09 1.49 -4.50
C LEU A 573 36.44 1.28 -5.19
N PRO A 574 37.16 0.18 -4.89
CA PRO A 574 38.38 -0.16 -5.62
C PRO A 574 38.07 -0.40 -7.10
N GLN A 575 39.04 -0.16 -7.98
CA GLN A 575 38.92 -0.52 -9.40
C GLN A 575 39.40 -1.96 -9.58
N ILE A 576 38.61 -2.82 -10.21
CA ILE A 576 38.85 -4.26 -10.27
C ILE A 576 39.37 -4.59 -11.67
N SER A 577 40.64 -4.94 -11.82
CA SER A 577 41.25 -5.15 -13.15
C SER A 577 40.60 -6.22 -14.02
N GLN A 578 39.86 -7.15 -13.41
CA GLN A 578 39.20 -8.26 -14.07
C GLN A 578 37.79 -7.91 -14.59
N THR A 579 37.21 -6.77 -14.19
CA THR A 579 35.88 -6.37 -14.68
C THR A 579 35.93 -5.99 -16.15
N ARG A 580 34.81 -6.20 -16.84
CA ARG A 580 34.73 -6.12 -18.30
C ARG A 580 33.41 -5.50 -18.73
N ARG A 581 33.47 -4.29 -19.31
CA ARG A 581 32.27 -3.56 -19.76
C ARG A 581 31.44 -4.34 -20.79
N ASP A 582 32.09 -5.13 -21.65
CA ASP A 582 31.44 -5.95 -22.68
C ASP A 582 30.66 -7.14 -22.11
N LEU A 583 31.00 -7.60 -20.90
CA LEU A 583 30.34 -8.72 -20.24
C LEU A 583 29.15 -8.30 -19.36
N VAL A 584 28.97 -7.00 -19.07
CA VAL A 584 27.81 -6.50 -18.33
C VAL A 584 26.50 -6.83 -19.05
N ALA A 585 26.49 -6.79 -20.39
CA ALA A 585 25.35 -7.15 -21.22
C ALA A 585 24.95 -8.64 -21.10
N LYS A 586 25.82 -9.48 -20.51
CA LYS A 586 25.52 -10.88 -20.17
C LYS A 586 24.86 -11.06 -18.81
N GLY A 587 24.75 -9.98 -18.02
CA GLY A 587 24.07 -9.94 -16.72
C GLY A 587 24.84 -10.53 -15.55
N ALA A 588 25.63 -11.59 -15.77
CA ALA A 588 26.58 -12.15 -14.80
C ALA A 588 27.75 -12.81 -15.53
N TYR A 589 28.96 -12.71 -14.97
CA TYR A 589 30.17 -13.29 -15.56
C TYR A 589 31.25 -13.58 -14.52
N VAL A 590 32.24 -14.40 -14.90
CA VAL A 590 33.30 -14.87 -14.01
C VAL A 590 34.39 -13.82 -13.85
N ILE A 591 34.79 -13.58 -12.60
CA ILE A 591 35.86 -12.65 -12.22
C ILE A 591 37.11 -13.41 -11.79
N GLU A 592 36.95 -14.46 -10.99
CA GLU A 592 38.03 -15.36 -10.59
C GLU A 592 37.56 -16.81 -10.79
N GLU A 593 38.18 -17.49 -11.76
CA GLU A 593 37.84 -18.86 -12.13
C GLU A 593 38.65 -19.88 -11.32
N VAL A 594 37.97 -20.89 -10.80
CA VAL A 594 38.54 -22.00 -10.05
C VAL A 594 37.76 -23.26 -10.40
N ASP A 595 38.41 -24.20 -11.07
CA ASP A 595 37.71 -25.35 -11.66
C ASP A 595 37.15 -26.34 -10.62
N ASP A 596 37.88 -26.55 -9.54
CA ASP A 596 37.52 -27.42 -8.42
C ASP A 596 37.12 -26.61 -7.17
N ALA A 597 36.31 -25.57 -7.37
CA ALA A 597 35.83 -24.70 -6.30
C ALA A 597 34.91 -25.42 -5.31
N ASP A 598 35.10 -25.13 -4.02
CA ASP A 598 34.23 -25.56 -2.93
C ASP A 598 32.97 -24.69 -2.83
N VAL A 599 33.04 -23.44 -3.29
CA VAL A 599 31.95 -22.46 -3.26
C VAL A 599 32.07 -21.43 -4.38
N THR A 600 30.94 -20.98 -4.92
CA THR A 600 30.87 -19.79 -5.78
C THR A 600 30.38 -18.60 -4.97
N LEU A 601 31.17 -17.53 -4.89
CA LEU A 601 30.76 -16.25 -4.32
C LEU A 601 30.23 -15.34 -5.42
N ILE A 602 29.03 -14.81 -5.22
CA ILE A 602 28.39 -13.87 -6.14
C ILE A 602 28.47 -12.48 -5.50
N GLY A 603 29.27 -11.59 -6.09
CA GLY A 603 29.32 -10.19 -5.70
C GLY A 603 28.43 -9.34 -6.61
N VAL A 604 27.74 -8.37 -6.02
CA VAL A 604 26.84 -7.46 -6.75
C VAL A 604 27.18 -6.03 -6.39
N GLY A 605 27.41 -5.16 -7.37
CA GLY A 605 27.80 -3.78 -7.11
C GLY A 605 29.04 -3.68 -6.22
N ALA A 606 28.96 -2.81 -5.21
CA ALA A 606 30.01 -2.60 -4.21
C ALA A 606 30.54 -3.90 -3.56
N GLU A 607 29.71 -4.94 -3.50
CA GLU A 607 30.03 -6.19 -2.81
C GLU A 607 30.89 -7.13 -3.64
N LEU A 608 31.17 -6.82 -4.91
CA LEU A 608 32.16 -7.58 -5.67
C LEU A 608 33.55 -7.49 -5.03
N SER A 609 33.94 -6.32 -4.54
CA SER A 609 35.20 -6.15 -3.82
C SER A 609 35.23 -6.99 -2.53
N HIS A 610 34.12 -7.01 -1.78
CA HIS A 610 33.96 -7.82 -0.58
C HIS A 610 34.01 -9.33 -0.89
N ALA A 611 33.46 -9.77 -2.03
CA ALA A 611 33.52 -11.16 -2.48
C ALA A 611 34.96 -11.59 -2.80
N LEU A 612 35.75 -10.75 -3.47
CA LEU A 612 37.17 -10.99 -3.77
C LEU A 612 38.02 -11.07 -2.49
N ASP A 613 37.82 -10.13 -1.56
CA ASP A 613 38.52 -10.16 -0.26
C ASP A 613 38.16 -11.42 0.54
N THR A 614 36.89 -11.82 0.51
CA THR A 614 36.41 -13.06 1.15
C THR A 614 37.03 -14.30 0.52
N ALA A 615 37.11 -14.36 -0.82
CA ALA A 615 37.73 -15.48 -1.54
C ALA A 615 39.22 -15.63 -1.19
N LYS A 616 39.94 -14.52 -1.09
CA LYS A 616 41.36 -14.51 -0.69
C LYS A 616 41.58 -15.08 0.71
N GLU A 617 40.75 -14.71 1.69
CA GLU A 617 40.84 -15.21 3.06
C GLU A 617 40.40 -16.68 3.17
N LEU A 618 39.37 -17.10 2.44
CA LEU A 618 38.96 -18.51 2.35
C LEU A 618 40.08 -19.40 1.78
N LYS A 619 40.82 -18.91 0.77
CA LYS A 619 41.98 -19.61 0.20
C LYS A 619 43.07 -19.86 1.24
N ALA A 620 43.33 -18.91 2.14
CA ALA A 620 44.28 -19.08 3.25
C ALA A 620 43.84 -20.16 4.27
N LYS A 621 42.55 -20.51 4.27
CA LYS A 621 41.93 -21.58 5.07
C LYS A 621 41.72 -22.88 4.28
N ASN A 622 42.33 -23.01 3.09
CA ASN A 622 42.18 -24.14 2.17
C ASN A 622 40.74 -24.37 1.65
N ILE A 623 39.94 -23.31 1.57
CA ILE A 623 38.62 -23.32 0.91
C ILE A 623 38.75 -22.58 -0.43
N LYS A 624 38.49 -23.28 -1.53
CA LYS A 624 38.58 -22.77 -2.90
C LYS A 624 37.30 -22.03 -3.27
N ALA A 625 37.36 -20.71 -3.31
CA ALA A 625 36.24 -19.89 -3.73
C ALA A 625 36.40 -19.41 -5.18
N ARG A 626 35.35 -19.57 -5.97
CA ARG A 626 35.19 -18.98 -7.31
C ARG A 626 34.38 -17.69 -7.19
N VAL A 627 34.69 -16.65 -7.96
CA VAL A 627 34.01 -15.33 -7.83
C VAL A 627 33.32 -14.92 -9.11
N LEU A 628 32.06 -14.52 -9.00
CA LEU A 628 31.23 -13.98 -10.08
C LEU A 628 30.85 -12.53 -9.79
N SER A 629 30.81 -11.70 -10.85
CA SER A 629 30.06 -10.45 -10.84
C SER A 629 28.65 -10.70 -11.38
N PHE A 630 27.64 -10.11 -10.75
CA PHE A 630 26.24 -10.31 -11.14
C PHE A 630 25.45 -8.99 -11.16
N PRO A 631 25.78 -8.05 -12.06
CA PRO A 631 25.17 -6.72 -12.09
C PRO A 631 23.68 -6.72 -12.48
N CYS A 632 23.17 -7.69 -13.25
CA CYS A 632 21.77 -7.68 -13.70
C CYS A 632 21.15 -9.07 -13.90
N GLN A 633 20.12 -9.39 -13.10
CA GLN A 633 19.36 -10.65 -13.18
C GLN A 633 18.69 -10.87 -14.53
N ARG A 634 18.03 -9.84 -15.08
CA ARG A 634 17.26 -9.97 -16.32
C ARG A 634 18.11 -10.27 -17.54
N LEU A 635 19.25 -9.60 -17.67
CA LEU A 635 20.19 -9.84 -18.77
C LEU A 635 20.80 -11.24 -18.67
N PHE A 636 21.00 -11.74 -17.45
CA PHE A 636 21.47 -13.11 -17.25
C PHE A 636 20.37 -14.11 -17.61
N ASP A 637 19.13 -13.88 -17.19
CA ASP A 637 17.98 -14.73 -17.50
C ASP A 637 17.75 -14.90 -19.01
N SER A 638 18.02 -13.86 -19.80
CA SER A 638 17.91 -13.90 -21.27
C SER A 638 19.05 -14.64 -21.98
N GLN A 639 20.11 -15.02 -21.26
CA GLN A 639 21.20 -15.81 -21.86
C GLN A 639 20.77 -17.28 -22.08
N PRO A 640 21.40 -17.97 -23.05
CA PRO A 640 21.22 -19.41 -23.26
C PRO A 640 21.44 -20.21 -21.97
N ILE A 641 20.74 -21.34 -21.84
CA ILE A 641 20.82 -22.18 -20.64
C ILE A 641 22.24 -22.72 -20.41
N GLU A 642 23.00 -22.95 -21.48
CA GLU A 642 24.40 -23.37 -21.45
C GLU A 642 25.27 -22.32 -20.77
N TYR A 643 25.12 -21.05 -21.15
CA TYR A 643 25.82 -19.94 -20.51
C TYR A 643 25.48 -19.87 -19.02
N LYS A 644 24.18 -19.88 -18.69
CA LYS A 644 23.74 -19.81 -17.28
C LYS A 644 24.29 -20.97 -16.43
N ARG A 645 24.28 -22.18 -16.98
CA ARG A 645 24.80 -23.39 -16.31
C ARG A 645 26.32 -23.33 -16.12
N ASP A 646 27.05 -22.87 -17.13
CA ASP A 646 28.50 -22.73 -17.06
C ASP A 646 28.92 -21.58 -16.13
N THR A 647 28.20 -20.47 -16.14
CA THR A 647 28.47 -19.35 -15.24
C THR A 647 28.21 -19.72 -13.78
N LEU A 648 27.10 -20.36 -13.41
CA LEU A 648 26.80 -20.66 -12.00
C LEU A 648 27.37 -21.99 -11.48
N ARG A 649 27.61 -22.98 -12.36
CA ARG A 649 28.12 -24.32 -12.03
C ARG A 649 27.37 -25.09 -10.93
N ARG A 650 26.16 -24.67 -10.53
CA ARG A 650 25.34 -25.36 -9.49
C ARG A 650 25.04 -26.82 -9.82
N HIS A 651 24.93 -27.17 -11.09
CA HIS A 651 24.74 -28.56 -11.55
C HIS A 651 25.93 -29.49 -11.23
N ARG A 652 27.11 -28.95 -10.89
CA ARG A 652 28.29 -29.71 -10.46
C ARG A 652 28.35 -29.92 -8.94
N GLY A 653 27.29 -29.54 -8.21
CA GLY A 653 27.26 -29.63 -6.75
C GLY A 653 28.03 -28.53 -6.02
N ILE A 654 28.50 -27.50 -6.73
CA ILE A 654 29.18 -26.34 -6.14
C ILE A 654 28.10 -25.35 -5.66
N PRO A 655 27.96 -25.10 -4.34
CA PRO A 655 26.97 -24.15 -3.84
C PRO A 655 27.37 -22.71 -4.15
N ALA A 656 26.37 -21.84 -4.33
CA ALA A 656 26.56 -20.42 -4.54
C ALA A 656 26.12 -19.58 -3.32
N VAL A 657 26.91 -18.59 -2.94
CA VAL A 657 26.60 -17.63 -1.87
C VAL A 657 26.63 -16.21 -2.43
N VAL A 658 25.51 -15.51 -2.40
CA VAL A 658 25.44 -14.10 -2.80
C VAL A 658 25.82 -13.17 -1.66
N ILE A 659 26.55 -12.10 -1.97
CA ILE A 659 26.93 -11.03 -1.06
C ILE A 659 26.32 -9.73 -1.61
N GLU A 660 25.27 -9.25 -0.95
CA GLU A 660 24.57 -8.03 -1.34
C GLU A 660 23.83 -7.44 -0.12
N PRO A 661 23.91 -6.13 0.18
CA PRO A 661 23.35 -5.52 1.38
C PRO A 661 21.87 -5.19 1.24
N PHE A 662 21.13 -6.01 0.51
CA PHE A 662 19.68 -5.92 0.32
C PHE A 662 18.97 -7.13 0.95
N ALA A 663 17.64 -7.10 0.92
CA ALA A 663 16.83 -8.26 1.25
C ALA A 663 17.12 -9.43 0.29
N PRO A 664 17.19 -10.68 0.78
CA PRO A 664 17.63 -11.83 -0.02
C PRO A 664 16.62 -12.30 -1.09
N ASN A 665 15.38 -11.82 -1.05
CA ASN A 665 14.30 -12.27 -1.94
C ASN A 665 14.68 -12.13 -3.43
N GLY A 666 14.42 -13.17 -4.21
CA GLY A 666 14.72 -13.22 -5.65
C GLY A 666 16.05 -13.89 -5.98
N TRP A 667 16.95 -14.07 -4.98
CA TRP A 667 18.25 -14.72 -5.16
C TRP A 667 18.20 -16.25 -5.12
N GLU A 668 17.12 -16.85 -4.61
CA GLU A 668 16.96 -18.32 -4.53
C GLU A 668 17.07 -19.05 -5.88
N ARG A 669 16.88 -18.32 -6.99
CA ARG A 669 17.08 -18.80 -8.36
C ARG A 669 18.56 -18.97 -8.72
N TYR A 670 19.45 -18.16 -8.15
CA TYR A 670 20.86 -18.06 -8.54
C TYR A 670 21.83 -18.52 -7.45
N ALA A 671 21.42 -18.46 -6.18
CA ALA A 671 22.26 -18.74 -5.02
C ALA A 671 21.58 -19.72 -4.04
N ASP A 672 22.40 -20.44 -3.28
CA ASP A 672 21.98 -21.38 -2.24
C ASP A 672 21.99 -20.75 -0.83
N ALA A 673 22.70 -19.64 -0.65
CA ALA A 673 22.70 -18.81 0.56
C ALA A 673 23.00 -17.35 0.24
N ALA A 674 22.73 -16.45 1.20
CA ALA A 674 22.93 -15.01 1.03
C ALA A 674 23.53 -14.36 2.30
N ALA A 675 24.63 -13.62 2.13
CA ALA A 675 25.07 -12.59 3.05
C ALA A 675 24.30 -11.30 2.72
N CYS A 676 23.21 -11.08 3.45
CA CYS A 676 22.19 -10.06 3.19
C CYS A 676 21.86 -9.24 4.43
N VAL A 677 21.07 -8.18 4.24
CA VAL A 677 20.48 -7.38 5.33
C VAL A 677 19.01 -7.77 5.48
N LYS A 678 18.54 -7.99 6.72
CA LYS A 678 17.19 -8.50 7.04
C LYS A 678 16.32 -7.54 7.85
N ARG A 679 16.77 -6.29 7.97
CA ARG A 679 16.09 -5.20 8.70
C ARG A 679 16.45 -3.88 8.04
N PHE A 680 15.78 -2.80 8.42
CA PHE A 680 16.18 -1.47 7.96
C PHE A 680 17.62 -1.12 8.33
N GLY A 681 18.12 -0.11 7.62
CA GLY A 681 19.44 0.46 7.79
C GLY A 681 19.73 1.05 9.18
N HIS A 682 20.87 1.73 9.30
CA HIS A 682 21.24 2.46 10.51
C HIS A 682 22.07 3.70 10.18
N SER A 683 21.86 4.80 10.91
CA SER A 683 22.63 6.03 10.70
C SER A 683 24.03 5.88 11.29
N LEU A 684 24.99 5.55 10.43
CA LEU A 684 26.40 5.33 10.75
C LEU A 684 27.26 5.76 9.55
N PRO A 685 28.52 6.19 9.73
CA PRO A 685 29.43 6.37 8.60
C PRO A 685 29.54 5.10 7.75
N GLY A 686 29.64 5.22 6.42
CA GLY A 686 29.48 4.09 5.50
C GLY A 686 30.29 2.83 5.86
N LYS A 687 31.58 2.96 6.18
CA LYS A 687 32.42 1.82 6.63
C LYS A 687 31.91 1.19 7.93
N ALA A 688 31.44 2.01 8.87
CA ALA A 688 30.87 1.53 10.13
C ALA A 688 29.52 0.83 9.90
N ALA A 689 28.70 1.30 8.96
CA ALA A 689 27.47 0.62 8.56
C ALA A 689 27.76 -0.79 8.00
N TYR A 690 28.70 -0.93 7.06
CA TYR A 690 29.13 -2.24 6.54
C TYR A 690 29.58 -3.19 7.65
N LYS A 691 30.44 -2.70 8.56
CA LYS A 691 30.88 -3.47 9.73
C LYS A 691 29.71 -3.89 10.63
N TYR A 692 28.82 -2.96 10.94
CA TYR A 692 27.66 -3.19 11.82
C TYR A 692 26.70 -4.26 11.27
N PHE A 693 26.52 -4.32 9.95
CA PHE A 693 25.72 -5.36 9.29
C PHE A 693 26.51 -6.64 8.94
N GLY A 694 27.77 -6.72 9.35
CA GLY A 694 28.61 -7.90 9.18
C GLY A 694 29.00 -8.16 7.72
N PHE A 695 29.36 -7.11 7.00
CA PHE A 695 29.94 -7.14 5.66
C PHE A 695 31.44 -6.85 5.66
N ASP A 696 32.10 -6.82 6.83
CA ASP A 696 33.55 -6.91 6.86
C ASP A 696 34.02 -8.34 6.49
N THR A 697 35.24 -8.45 5.96
CA THR A 697 35.80 -9.72 5.47
C THR A 697 35.75 -10.83 6.53
N PRO A 698 36.17 -10.62 7.80
CA PRO A 698 36.05 -11.66 8.83
C PRO A 698 34.61 -12.18 9.04
N ALA A 699 33.62 -11.28 9.08
CA ALA A 699 32.21 -11.66 9.23
C ALA A 699 31.70 -12.45 8.01
N LEU A 700 32.08 -12.05 6.80
CA LEU A 700 31.70 -12.74 5.56
C LEU A 700 32.34 -14.13 5.47
N VAL A 701 33.64 -14.25 5.75
CA VAL A 701 34.35 -15.54 5.81
C VAL A 701 33.65 -16.48 6.80
N LYS A 702 33.34 -16.00 8.01
CA LYS A 702 32.62 -16.78 9.02
C LYS A 702 31.24 -17.24 8.54
N LYS A 703 30.49 -16.38 7.84
CA LYS A 703 29.16 -16.73 7.28
C LYS A 703 29.29 -17.83 6.21
N VAL A 704 30.28 -17.73 5.33
CA VAL A 704 30.52 -18.72 4.27
C VAL A 704 31.00 -20.05 4.86
N GLU A 705 31.99 -20.04 5.77
CA GLU A 705 32.46 -21.24 6.47
C GLU A 705 31.32 -21.93 7.22
N GLY A 706 30.53 -21.16 7.97
CA GLY A 706 29.38 -21.67 8.70
C GLY A 706 28.34 -22.33 7.78
N TYR A 707 28.12 -21.78 6.58
CA TYR A 707 27.25 -22.40 5.58
C TYR A 707 27.84 -23.70 5.00
N LEU A 708 29.15 -23.76 4.78
CA LEU A 708 29.82 -24.95 4.24
C LEU A 708 29.92 -26.11 5.23
N GLN A 709 29.96 -25.81 6.54
CA GLN A 709 30.06 -26.82 7.61
C GLN A 709 28.73 -27.48 8.00
N GLN A 710 27.58 -27.00 7.50
CA GLN A 710 26.28 -27.62 7.81
C GLN A 710 26.18 -29.03 7.17
N PRO A 711 25.73 -30.07 7.93
CA PRO A 711 25.73 -31.44 7.45
C PRO A 711 24.88 -31.63 6.18
N MET A 712 25.42 -32.42 5.24
CA MET A 712 24.94 -32.58 3.86
C MET A 712 23.53 -33.19 3.68
N THR A 713 22.81 -33.55 4.76
CA THR A 713 21.48 -34.20 4.70
C THR A 713 20.36 -33.35 4.10
N LYS A 714 20.60 -32.06 3.79
CA LYS A 714 19.66 -31.17 3.06
C LYS A 714 20.13 -30.71 1.67
N ARG A 715 21.30 -31.13 1.17
CA ARG A 715 21.76 -30.76 -0.18
C ARG A 715 21.32 -31.82 -1.20
N ARG A 716 20.35 -31.47 -2.05
CA ARG A 716 19.87 -32.29 -3.19
C ARG A 716 21.07 -32.73 -4.05
N ARG A 717 21.53 -33.97 -3.87
CA ARG A 717 22.26 -34.69 -4.91
C ARG A 717 21.24 -35.24 -5.89
N VAL A 718 21.27 -34.71 -7.11
CA VAL A 718 20.73 -35.39 -8.28
C VAL A 718 21.89 -36.25 -8.79
N ASP A 719 21.98 -37.48 -8.30
CA ASP A 719 22.79 -38.50 -8.97
C ASP A 719 21.84 -39.30 -9.86
N GLU A 720 22.01 -39.11 -11.18
CA GLU A 720 21.49 -39.99 -12.21
C GLU A 720 22.16 -41.38 -12.10
N GLY A 721 21.36 -42.45 -12.18
CA GLY A 721 21.88 -43.78 -12.46
C GLY A 721 21.23 -44.92 -11.69
N SER A 722 20.02 -45.33 -12.07
CA SER A 722 19.71 -46.76 -12.21
C SER A 722 18.41 -46.99 -12.97
N SER A 723 18.57 -47.82 -14.00
CA SER A 723 17.59 -48.46 -14.88
C SER A 723 16.16 -48.59 -14.33
N VAL A 724 15.21 -48.06 -15.10
CA VAL A 724 13.82 -48.54 -15.10
C VAL A 724 13.80 -49.86 -15.88
N ALA A 725 13.71 -50.98 -15.15
CA ALA A 725 13.30 -52.26 -15.69
C ALA A 725 12.62 -53.09 -14.59
N ASP A 726 11.39 -53.51 -14.87
CA ASP A 726 10.68 -54.70 -14.41
C ASP A 726 10.76 -55.13 -12.93
N ALA A 727 9.61 -55.14 -12.25
CA ALA A 727 8.83 -56.37 -12.06
C ALA A 727 7.64 -56.17 -11.10
N ARG A 728 6.52 -56.76 -11.51
CA ARG A 728 5.29 -56.99 -10.75
C ARG A 728 5.46 -58.20 -9.80
N ASN A 729 4.50 -58.34 -8.88
CA ASN A 729 4.26 -59.41 -7.89
C ASN A 729 5.08 -59.25 -6.60
N GLY A 730 4.53 -59.36 -5.39
CA GLY A 730 3.22 -59.80 -4.90
C GLY A 730 3.44 -60.49 -3.53
N GLY A 731 2.49 -60.35 -2.61
CA GLY A 731 2.32 -61.31 -1.50
C GLY A 731 2.59 -60.81 -0.07
N ASN A 732 1.51 -60.73 0.71
CA ASN A 732 1.42 -60.64 2.17
C ASN A 732 2.19 -61.77 2.90
N VAL A 733 2.56 -61.57 4.18
CA VAL A 733 2.09 -62.30 5.39
C VAL A 733 2.75 -61.74 6.68
N PHE A 734 1.98 -61.82 7.78
CA PHE A 734 2.09 -61.25 9.14
C PHE A 734 3.26 -61.72 10.06
N SER A 735 3.80 -60.77 10.87
CA SER A 735 4.05 -60.69 12.36
C SER A 735 3.98 -61.96 13.26
N PRO A 736 4.60 -62.10 14.48
CA PRO A 736 5.10 -61.08 15.45
C PRO A 736 6.38 -61.38 16.34
N ALA A 737 6.79 -60.36 17.13
CA ALA A 737 7.45 -60.40 18.48
C ALA A 737 8.92 -60.91 18.58
N SER A 738 9.86 -60.40 19.42
CA SER A 738 9.89 -59.46 20.56
C SER A 738 11.34 -59.12 20.97
N GLU A 739 11.52 -58.05 21.79
CA GLU A 739 12.66 -57.74 22.69
C GLU A 739 13.99 -57.22 22.07
N VAL A 740 14.80 -56.29 22.60
CA VAL A 740 14.88 -55.50 23.85
C VAL A 740 16.00 -54.43 23.67
N HIS A 741 15.98 -53.39 24.52
CA HIS A 741 17.04 -52.40 24.84
C HIS A 741 17.14 -51.10 24.03
N GLY A 742 16.97 -49.98 24.75
CA GLY A 742 17.12 -48.63 24.25
C GLY A 742 18.51 -48.04 24.45
N ILE A 743 18.80 -47.01 23.66
CA ILE A 743 19.79 -45.95 23.85
C ILE A 743 19.35 -44.78 22.94
N GLY A 744 19.19 -43.57 23.51
CA GLY A 744 19.33 -42.27 22.85
C GLY A 744 18.40 -41.87 21.69
N TYR A 745 17.29 -41.18 21.98
CA TYR A 745 16.80 -40.15 21.05
C TYR A 745 17.58 -38.87 21.32
N GLY A 746 18.56 -38.60 20.44
CA GLY A 746 19.28 -37.33 20.40
C GLY A 746 18.33 -36.20 19.99
N TYR A 747 18.44 -35.09 20.71
CA TYR A 747 17.98 -33.77 20.31
C TYR A 747 18.51 -33.41 18.92
N GLU A 748 17.65 -33.01 17.97
CA GLU A 748 18.08 -32.23 16.81
C GLU A 748 16.96 -31.32 16.27
N ASN A 749 17.05 -30.04 16.69
CA ASN A 749 16.61 -28.80 16.03
C ASN A 749 15.37 -28.82 15.13
N THR A 750 14.19 -28.71 15.75
CA THR A 750 13.08 -27.93 15.19
C THR A 750 13.24 -26.46 15.62
N ASP A 751 13.36 -25.57 14.64
CA ASP A 751 13.42 -24.10 14.82
C ASP A 751 12.20 -23.57 15.61
N PRO A 752 12.38 -22.93 16.78
CA PRO A 752 11.26 -22.52 17.64
C PRO A 752 10.59 -21.19 17.25
N PHE A 753 10.92 -20.56 16.11
CA PHE A 753 10.35 -19.25 15.72
C PHE A 753 9.51 -19.23 14.44
N LEU A 754 9.05 -20.39 13.97
CA LEU A 754 8.07 -20.47 12.88
C LEU A 754 6.73 -20.99 13.40
N SER A 755 5.77 -20.08 13.62
CA SER A 755 4.36 -20.46 13.75
C SER A 755 3.71 -20.53 12.35
N PRO A 756 3.08 -21.64 11.96
CA PRO A 756 2.32 -21.75 10.72
C PRO A 756 0.92 -21.13 10.91
N ALA A 757 0.82 -19.80 10.85
CA ALA A 757 -0.43 -19.10 11.13
C ALA A 757 -0.83 -18.04 10.09
N THR A 758 -0.89 -18.38 8.80
CA THR A 758 -1.71 -17.61 7.82
C THR A 758 -2.46 -18.48 6.81
N ALA A 759 -2.30 -19.81 6.83
CA ALA A 759 -3.04 -20.68 5.92
C ALA A 759 -4.36 -21.17 6.57
N SER A 760 -5.49 -20.60 6.13
CA SER A 760 -6.90 -21.06 6.27
C SER A 760 -7.79 -20.45 7.38
N SER A 761 -8.36 -19.27 7.10
CA SER A 761 -9.79 -18.93 7.36
C SER A 761 -10.17 -17.50 6.98
N TRP A 762 -9.23 -16.65 6.54
CA TRP A 762 -9.51 -15.42 5.81
C TRP A 762 -8.30 -15.09 4.92
N PRO A 763 -8.47 -14.84 3.60
CA PRO A 763 -7.34 -14.48 2.75
C PRO A 763 -6.87 -13.08 3.15
N PHE A 764 -5.60 -12.94 3.52
CA PHE A 764 -4.86 -11.68 3.76
C PHE A 764 -5.72 -10.52 4.31
N ASP A 765 -5.72 -10.34 5.64
CA ASP A 765 -6.26 -9.12 6.25
C ASP A 765 -5.34 -7.94 5.89
N GLU A 766 -5.67 -7.25 4.79
CA GLU A 766 -4.92 -6.13 4.21
C GLU A 766 -4.64 -5.05 5.25
N PHE A 767 -5.63 -4.73 6.09
CA PHE A 767 -5.52 -3.74 7.16
C PHE A 767 -4.37 -4.03 8.14
N ALA A 768 -4.24 -5.28 8.61
CA ALA A 768 -3.24 -5.64 9.62
C ALA A 768 -1.80 -5.64 9.09
N HIS A 769 -1.65 -5.70 7.77
CA HIS A 769 -0.36 -5.70 7.07
C HIS A 769 -0.12 -4.40 6.30
N ASP A 770 -1.04 -3.45 6.40
CA ASP A 770 -0.95 -2.16 5.75
C ASP A 770 0.22 -1.37 6.38
N PRO A 771 1.19 -0.88 5.58
CA PRO A 771 2.33 -0.12 6.10
C PRO A 771 1.92 1.11 6.90
N ASP A 772 0.82 1.78 6.54
CA ASP A 772 0.35 2.98 7.20
C ASP A 772 -0.37 2.63 8.51
N TYR A 773 -1.04 1.48 8.59
CA TYR A 773 -1.52 0.92 9.86
C TYR A 773 -0.35 0.62 10.80
N LEU A 774 0.69 -0.07 10.32
CA LEU A 774 1.87 -0.43 11.12
C LEU A 774 2.64 0.80 11.60
N ALA A 775 2.78 1.82 10.75
CA ALA A 775 3.36 3.11 11.10
C ALA A 775 2.51 3.85 12.14
N SER A 776 1.18 3.86 11.98
CA SER A 776 0.26 4.54 12.90
C SER A 776 0.19 3.83 14.25
N GLN A 777 0.25 2.50 14.28
CA GLN A 777 0.42 1.72 15.50
C GLN A 777 1.73 2.08 16.22
N GLU A 778 2.85 2.15 15.50
CA GLU A 778 4.12 2.56 16.13
C GLU A 778 4.07 4.02 16.62
N ALA A 779 3.37 4.90 15.90
CA ALA A 779 3.14 6.28 16.30
C ALA A 779 2.30 6.37 17.59
N LEU A 780 1.16 5.70 17.67
CA LEU A 780 0.32 5.64 18.87
C LEU A 780 1.08 5.09 20.07
N ARG A 781 1.82 3.99 19.86
CA ARG A 781 2.67 3.38 20.87
C ARG A 781 3.75 4.34 21.37
N SER A 782 4.51 4.94 20.46
CA SER A 782 5.57 5.90 20.79
C SER A 782 5.01 7.09 21.55
N LEU A 783 3.88 7.61 21.10
CA LEU A 783 3.14 8.72 21.69
C LEU A 783 2.71 8.43 23.14
N MET A 784 2.16 7.25 23.41
CA MET A 784 1.81 6.83 24.78
C MET A 784 3.04 6.69 25.69
N PHE A 785 4.15 6.14 25.18
CA PHE A 785 5.40 6.05 25.95
C PHE A 785 6.04 7.41 26.22
N ASP A 786 6.06 8.31 25.24
CA ASP A 786 6.55 9.68 25.43
C ASP A 786 5.72 10.42 26.47
N THR A 787 4.41 10.24 26.43
CA THR A 787 3.47 10.79 27.42
C THR A 787 3.79 10.27 28.82
N ALA A 788 3.90 8.95 28.99
CA ALA A 788 4.23 8.33 30.26
C ALA A 788 5.60 8.81 30.81
N ARG A 789 6.61 8.97 29.93
CA ARG A 789 7.94 9.50 30.31
C ARG A 789 7.91 10.97 30.71
N SER A 790 7.13 11.79 29.99
CA SER A 790 7.00 13.23 30.25
C SER A 790 6.21 13.55 31.53
N ALA A 791 5.40 12.61 32.02
CA ALA A 791 4.58 12.73 33.21
C ALA A 791 5.35 12.70 34.55
N ALA A 792 6.68 12.58 34.53
CA ALA A 792 7.54 12.76 35.71
C ALA A 792 7.19 14.07 36.43
N PRO A 793 7.24 14.14 37.78
CA PRO A 793 6.52 15.14 38.56
C PRO A 793 7.18 16.52 38.47
N THR A 794 6.91 17.25 37.38
CA THR A 794 7.16 18.69 37.29
C THR A 794 5.84 19.41 37.09
N ARG A 795 5.31 19.87 38.23
CA ARG A 795 4.23 20.85 38.43
C ARG A 795 2.87 20.52 37.83
N VAL A 796 1.87 20.50 38.73
CA VAL A 796 0.43 20.59 38.41
C VAL A 796 0.23 21.74 37.42
N GLY A 797 -0.09 21.40 36.17
CA GLY A 797 -0.52 22.38 35.19
C GLY A 797 -1.84 22.98 35.64
N SER A 798 -1.87 24.31 35.78
CA SER A 798 -3.11 25.05 35.98
C SER A 798 -4.11 24.70 34.88
N PRO A 799 -5.43 24.68 35.16
CA PRO A 799 -6.43 24.45 34.14
C PRO A 799 -6.24 25.51 33.05
N VAL A 800 -6.07 25.05 31.81
CA VAL A 800 -6.07 25.95 30.65
C VAL A 800 -7.49 26.52 30.56
N HIS A 801 -7.66 27.76 31.02
CA HIS A 801 -8.86 28.52 30.73
C HIS A 801 -8.90 28.75 29.22
N GLY A 802 -10.01 28.33 28.63
CA GLY A 802 -10.28 28.50 27.22
C GLY A 802 -10.23 29.97 26.84
N ASP A 803 -9.36 30.27 25.87
CA ASP A 803 -9.67 31.19 24.79
C ASP A 803 -8.79 30.81 23.57
N ASP A 804 -9.46 30.71 22.42
CA ASP A 804 -8.93 30.59 21.04
C ASP A 804 -8.19 29.32 20.58
N MET A 805 -8.77 28.14 20.83
CA MET A 805 -8.63 26.97 19.93
C MET A 805 -10.00 26.49 19.41
N THR A 806 -10.90 27.44 19.13
CA THR A 806 -12.25 27.21 18.59
C THR A 806 -12.27 27.05 17.06
N GLY A 807 -11.31 26.30 16.51
CA GLY A 807 -11.46 25.64 15.21
C GLY A 807 -12.13 24.27 15.40
N GLY A 808 -13.19 24.20 16.21
CA GLY A 808 -13.76 22.95 16.69
C GLY A 808 -14.37 22.14 15.56
N VAL A 809 -13.77 20.99 15.24
CA VAL A 809 -14.41 19.97 14.41
C VAL A 809 -15.71 19.57 15.11
N ASN A 810 -16.83 20.05 14.57
CA ASN A 810 -18.15 19.89 15.19
C ASN A 810 -18.56 18.41 15.13
N PHE A 811 -19.02 17.81 16.24
CA PHE A 811 -19.55 16.44 16.27
C PHE A 811 -20.58 16.17 15.16
N LYS A 812 -21.42 17.16 14.84
CA LYS A 812 -22.38 17.09 13.72
C LYS A 812 -21.70 17.06 12.35
N HIS A 813 -20.57 17.74 12.21
CA HIS A 813 -19.78 17.75 10.99
C HIS A 813 -19.05 16.41 10.79
N VAL A 814 -18.48 15.82 11.85
CA VAL A 814 -17.85 14.48 11.74
C VAL A 814 -18.87 13.41 11.35
N LEU A 815 -20.09 13.48 11.90
CA LEU A 815 -21.18 12.55 11.61
C LEU A 815 -22.05 12.94 10.40
N ALA A 816 -21.71 13.99 9.65
CA ALA A 816 -22.47 14.39 8.46
C ALA A 816 -22.39 13.36 7.32
N ASN A 817 -21.35 12.51 7.33
CA ASN A 817 -21.23 11.37 6.44
C ASN A 817 -22.15 10.22 6.91
N GLY A 818 -23.05 9.77 6.04
CA GLY A 818 -24.02 8.70 6.32
C GLY A 818 -23.37 7.37 6.77
N GLY A 819 -22.18 7.05 6.28
CA GLY A 819 -21.39 5.87 6.69
C GLY A 819 -20.92 5.95 8.14
N ARG A 820 -20.49 7.14 8.60
CA ARG A 820 -20.02 7.33 9.99
C ARG A 820 -21.16 7.23 11.01
N ILE A 821 -22.39 7.60 10.64
CA ILE A 821 -23.57 7.32 11.48
C ILE A 821 -23.77 5.81 11.62
N GLN A 822 -23.57 5.04 10.54
CA GLN A 822 -23.65 3.58 10.59
C GLN A 822 -22.55 2.98 11.47
N TYR A 823 -21.33 3.51 11.42
CA TYR A 823 -20.23 3.08 12.29
C TYR A 823 -20.49 3.39 13.76
N LEU A 824 -21.04 4.57 14.08
CA LEU A 824 -21.44 4.90 15.45
C LEU A 824 -22.57 3.99 15.94
N LYS A 825 -23.59 3.72 15.10
CA LYS A 825 -24.66 2.75 15.43
C LYS A 825 -24.07 1.36 15.67
N ASN A 826 -23.15 0.92 14.83
CA ASN A 826 -22.48 -0.36 14.98
C ASN A 826 -21.64 -0.43 16.25
N TYR A 827 -20.86 0.62 16.55
CA TYR A 827 -20.13 0.72 17.80
C TYR A 827 -21.06 0.55 19.01
N ILE A 828 -22.14 1.34 19.09
CA ILE A 828 -23.06 1.31 20.24
C ILE A 828 -23.74 -0.06 20.38
N SER A 829 -24.12 -0.69 19.28
CA SER A 829 -24.95 -1.90 19.29
C SER A 829 -24.17 -3.22 19.29
N GLN A 830 -22.92 -3.23 18.81
CA GLN A 830 -22.12 -4.44 18.62
C GLN A 830 -20.79 -4.40 19.37
N VAL A 831 -20.07 -3.27 19.33
CA VAL A 831 -18.73 -3.16 19.95
C VAL A 831 -18.80 -2.82 21.44
N ALA A 832 -19.53 -1.77 21.80
CA ALA A 832 -19.65 -1.28 23.18
C ALA A 832 -20.10 -2.36 24.17
N PRO A 833 -21.02 -3.30 23.84
CA PRO A 833 -21.35 -4.43 24.72
C PRO A 833 -20.15 -5.31 25.12
N TRP A 834 -19.09 -5.41 24.31
CA TRP A 834 -17.86 -6.12 24.68
C TRP A 834 -17.06 -5.35 25.72
N LEU A 835 -17.02 -4.02 25.57
CA LEU A 835 -16.26 -3.10 26.40
C LEU A 835 -16.96 -2.86 27.74
N ASP A 836 -18.30 -2.83 27.76
CA ASP A 836 -19.17 -2.63 28.92
C ASP A 836 -19.51 -3.92 29.70
N MET A 837 -18.87 -5.04 29.37
CA MET A 837 -19.28 -6.34 29.90
C MET A 837 -19.31 -6.41 31.44
N PHE A 838 -18.39 -5.73 32.13
CA PHE A 838 -18.40 -5.59 33.60
C PHE A 838 -18.61 -4.13 34.00
N ASP A 839 -19.51 -3.45 33.30
CA ASP A 839 -19.91 -2.08 33.56
C ASP A 839 -21.41 -1.87 33.29
N SER A 840 -22.20 -1.95 34.35
CA SER A 840 -23.65 -1.70 34.33
C SER A 840 -24.00 -0.26 33.99
N GLN A 841 -23.08 0.70 34.16
CA GLN A 841 -23.29 2.09 33.76
C GLN A 841 -23.15 2.31 32.26
N ARG A 842 -22.70 1.27 31.52
CA ARG A 842 -22.48 1.29 30.08
C ARG A 842 -21.64 2.48 29.65
N THR A 843 -20.48 2.64 30.27
CA THR A 843 -19.60 3.78 30.02
C THR A 843 -19.24 3.87 28.55
N PHE A 844 -18.89 2.76 27.90
CA PHE A 844 -18.54 2.73 26.48
C PHE A 844 -19.74 2.92 25.55
N GLY A 845 -20.94 2.42 25.92
CA GLY A 845 -22.14 2.52 25.10
C GLY A 845 -22.98 3.78 25.29
N VAL A 846 -22.80 4.50 26.41
CA VAL A 846 -23.61 5.68 26.78
C VAL A 846 -22.76 6.89 27.12
N GLN A 847 -21.81 6.76 28.05
CA GLN A 847 -21.07 7.92 28.56
C GLN A 847 -20.01 8.42 27.56
N LEU A 848 -19.17 7.54 27.02
CA LEU A 848 -18.15 7.90 26.04
C LEU A 848 -18.74 8.45 24.73
N PRO A 849 -19.83 7.92 24.15
CA PRO A 849 -20.49 8.54 23.00
C PRO A 849 -21.06 9.94 23.31
N ALA A 850 -21.47 10.20 24.55
CA ALA A 850 -21.90 11.52 24.97
C ALA A 850 -20.70 12.48 25.10
N LEU A 851 -19.61 12.04 25.73
CA LEU A 851 -18.36 12.78 25.87
C LEU A 851 -17.66 13.04 24.52
N ALA A 852 -17.80 12.11 23.56
CA ALA A 852 -17.26 12.25 22.21
C ALA A 852 -17.83 13.46 21.45
N LYS A 853 -18.96 14.05 21.90
CA LYS A 853 -19.50 15.31 21.37
C LYS A 853 -18.54 16.48 21.51
N GLU A 854 -17.72 16.45 22.53
CA GLU A 854 -16.78 17.52 22.89
C GLU A 854 -15.32 17.07 22.66
N SER A 855 -15.09 15.83 22.24
CA SER A 855 -13.77 15.26 22.00
C SER A 855 -13.70 14.57 20.63
N PRO A 856 -13.24 15.30 19.59
CA PRO A 856 -12.96 14.73 18.27
C PRO A 856 -12.09 13.47 18.28
N PRO A 857 -10.94 13.37 18.98
CA PRO A 857 -10.13 12.14 18.99
C PRO A 857 -10.89 10.93 19.56
N LEU A 858 -11.70 11.14 20.60
CA LEU A 858 -12.54 10.08 21.16
C LEU A 858 -13.63 9.64 20.18
N LEU A 859 -14.24 10.60 19.46
CA LEU A 859 -15.21 10.29 18.42
C LEU A 859 -14.60 9.47 17.29
N TYR A 860 -13.44 9.86 16.78
CA TYR A 860 -12.75 9.12 15.73
C TYR A 860 -12.31 7.72 16.18
N ALA A 861 -11.85 7.55 17.43
CA ALA A 861 -11.54 6.23 17.99
C ALA A 861 -12.78 5.31 18.06
N ILE A 862 -13.93 5.86 18.50
CA ILE A 862 -15.22 5.16 18.52
C ILE A 862 -15.65 4.74 17.11
N LEU A 863 -15.53 5.64 16.13
CA LEU A 863 -15.89 5.37 14.74
C LEU A 863 -14.95 4.33 14.12
N ALA A 864 -13.64 4.41 14.37
CA ALA A 864 -12.64 3.51 13.82
C ALA A 864 -12.91 2.05 14.21
N ILE A 865 -13.13 1.77 15.50
CA ILE A 865 -13.42 0.39 15.95
C ILE A 865 -14.80 -0.08 15.49
N GLY A 866 -15.77 0.84 15.39
CA GLY A 866 -17.10 0.58 14.84
C GLY A 866 -17.07 0.17 13.36
N ALA A 867 -16.29 0.88 12.55
CA ALA A 867 -16.06 0.55 11.14
C ALA A 867 -15.31 -0.78 11.01
N ARG A 868 -14.22 -0.95 11.76
CA ARG A 868 -13.39 -2.15 11.72
C ARG A 868 -14.18 -3.42 12.02
N GLN A 869 -15.09 -3.32 12.98
CA GLN A 869 -15.94 -4.45 13.35
C GLN A 869 -16.86 -4.90 12.21
N LEU A 870 -17.47 -3.96 11.49
CA LEU A 870 -18.28 -4.28 10.30
C LEU A 870 -17.42 -4.90 9.22
N GLU A 871 -16.25 -4.32 8.93
CA GLU A 871 -15.34 -4.84 7.92
C GLU A 871 -14.99 -6.31 8.17
N ARG A 872 -14.67 -6.67 9.42
CA ARG A 872 -14.34 -8.05 9.78
C ARG A 872 -15.55 -8.99 9.84
N LYS A 873 -16.69 -8.52 10.36
CA LYS A 873 -17.90 -9.34 10.49
C LYS A 873 -18.54 -9.62 9.12
N ASP A 874 -18.70 -8.58 8.31
CA ASP A 874 -19.34 -8.64 6.99
C ASP A 874 -18.36 -9.04 5.89
N LYS A 875 -17.09 -9.21 6.26
CA LYS A 875 -15.99 -9.64 5.40
C LYS A 875 -15.74 -8.69 4.22
N ILE A 876 -15.81 -7.39 4.50
CA ILE A 876 -15.58 -6.33 3.53
C ILE A 876 -14.08 -6.28 3.22
N GLN A 877 -13.72 -6.39 1.94
CA GLN A 877 -12.34 -6.29 1.47
C GLN A 877 -12.07 -4.89 0.91
N SER A 878 -10.82 -4.44 0.96
CA SER A 878 -10.37 -3.15 0.39
C SER A 878 -11.13 -1.91 0.90
N SER A 879 -11.71 -2.00 2.11
CA SER A 879 -12.24 -0.85 2.87
C SER A 879 -11.13 -0.32 3.77
N PHE A 880 -10.85 0.98 3.67
CA PHE A 880 -9.86 1.66 4.49
C PHE A 880 -10.48 2.67 5.46
N ASP A 881 -11.82 2.75 5.54
CA ASP A 881 -12.53 3.65 6.44
C ASP A 881 -12.07 3.51 7.88
N SER A 882 -11.93 2.27 8.38
CA SER A 882 -11.44 2.05 9.73
C SER A 882 -9.99 2.52 9.93
N LEU A 883 -9.16 2.47 8.88
CA LEU A 883 -7.75 2.88 8.91
C LEU A 883 -7.63 4.41 8.92
N GLU A 884 -8.40 5.08 8.07
CA GLU A 884 -8.44 6.54 8.02
C GLU A 884 -8.96 7.11 9.36
N LEU A 885 -10.05 6.54 9.89
CA LEU A 885 -10.60 6.95 11.18
C LEU A 885 -9.60 6.69 12.33
N TYR A 886 -8.84 5.60 12.26
CA TYR A 886 -7.78 5.26 13.22
C TYR A 886 -6.61 6.26 13.16
N GLN A 887 -6.12 6.58 11.96
CA GLN A 887 -5.07 7.56 11.72
C GLN A 887 -5.48 8.96 12.21
N GLU A 888 -6.71 9.37 11.91
CA GLU A 888 -7.23 10.66 12.31
C GLU A 888 -7.39 10.76 13.83
N ALA A 889 -7.82 9.68 14.50
CA ALA A 889 -7.83 9.61 15.95
C ALA A 889 -6.43 9.84 16.54
N ILE A 890 -5.39 9.19 16.00
CA ILE A 890 -4.00 9.32 16.46
C ILE A 890 -3.46 10.73 16.20
N ARG A 891 -3.73 11.28 15.02
CA ARG A 891 -3.32 12.63 14.63
C ARG A 891 -3.88 13.67 15.60
N LEU A 892 -5.16 13.56 15.97
CA LEU A 892 -5.83 14.45 16.91
C LEU A 892 -5.45 14.20 18.37
N LEU A 893 -5.05 12.97 18.71
CA LEU A 893 -4.52 12.62 20.02
C LEU A 893 -3.14 13.26 20.27
N THR A 894 -2.28 13.31 19.25
CA THR A 894 -0.88 13.76 19.33
C THR A 894 -0.68 15.09 20.11
N PRO A 895 -1.41 16.19 19.85
CA PRO A 895 -1.24 17.43 20.59
C PRO A 895 -1.87 17.43 22.00
N LEU A 896 -2.75 16.47 22.32
CA LEU A 896 -3.56 16.47 23.55
C LEU A 896 -3.04 15.53 24.64
N LEU A 897 -2.13 14.60 24.32
CA LEU A 897 -1.72 13.56 25.28
C LEU A 897 -0.98 14.05 26.52
N GLN A 898 -0.42 15.26 26.52
CA GLN A 898 0.15 15.84 27.74
C GLN A 898 -0.94 16.24 28.76
N ALA A 899 -2.19 16.33 28.33
CA ALA A 899 -3.32 16.52 29.24
C ALA A 899 -3.67 15.18 29.91
N ARG A 900 -3.76 15.17 31.24
CA ARG A 900 -4.28 14.03 32.05
C ARG A 900 -5.80 13.91 31.89
N ASP A 901 -6.27 13.95 30.64
CA ASP A 901 -7.67 14.06 30.27
C ASP A 901 -8.30 12.67 30.07
N VAL A 902 -9.47 12.48 30.66
CA VAL A 902 -10.25 11.24 30.58
C VAL A 902 -10.58 10.83 29.14
N HIS A 903 -10.84 11.78 28.24
CA HIS A 903 -11.18 11.53 26.84
C HIS A 903 -10.00 10.92 26.07
N VAL A 904 -8.79 11.41 26.36
CA VAL A 904 -7.55 10.97 25.73
C VAL A 904 -7.23 9.53 26.13
N ILE A 905 -7.31 9.23 27.43
CA ILE A 905 -7.06 7.89 27.96
C ILE A 905 -8.10 6.89 27.43
N ALA A 906 -9.38 7.29 27.40
CA ALA A 906 -10.44 6.46 26.84
C ALA A 906 -10.22 6.18 25.34
N ALA A 907 -9.82 7.18 24.55
CA ALA A 907 -9.51 7.01 23.14
C ALA A 907 -8.33 6.04 22.93
N CYS A 908 -7.26 6.16 23.71
CA CYS A 908 -6.12 5.24 23.63
C CYS A 908 -6.54 3.78 23.89
N VAL A 909 -7.36 3.53 24.93
CA VAL A 909 -7.83 2.17 25.23
C VAL A 909 -8.73 1.61 24.13
N ILE A 910 -9.59 2.44 23.52
CA ILE A 910 -10.42 2.01 22.38
C ILE A 910 -9.55 1.65 21.17
N LEU A 911 -8.52 2.45 20.87
CA LEU A 911 -7.59 2.18 19.77
C LEU A 911 -6.77 0.90 20.03
N CYS A 912 -6.31 0.67 21.26
CA CYS A 912 -5.66 -0.60 21.63
C CYS A 912 -6.59 -1.81 21.47
N CYS A 913 -7.89 -1.64 21.75
CA CYS A 913 -8.89 -2.68 21.49
C CYS A 913 -9.04 -2.96 19.99
N LEU A 914 -9.06 -1.91 19.16
CA LEU A 914 -9.05 -2.02 17.70
C LEU A 914 -7.81 -2.78 17.22
N GLU A 915 -6.63 -2.48 17.75
CA GLU A 915 -5.40 -3.17 17.38
C GLU A 915 -5.46 -4.67 17.75
N MET A 916 -5.85 -5.00 18.98
CA MET A 916 -6.06 -6.38 19.44
C MET A 916 -7.07 -7.15 18.58
N PHE A 917 -8.07 -6.46 18.06
CA PHE A 917 -9.09 -7.01 17.16
C PHE A 917 -8.59 -7.19 15.72
N SER A 918 -7.64 -6.36 15.28
CA SER A 918 -7.20 -6.28 13.90
C SER A 918 -5.94 -7.10 13.61
N ALA A 919 -5.01 -7.16 14.55
CA ALA A 919 -3.68 -7.75 14.35
C ALA A 919 -3.53 -9.15 14.99
N SER A 920 -2.33 -9.71 14.89
CA SER A 920 -2.01 -11.00 15.49
C SER A 920 -2.19 -10.94 17.01
N ALA A 921 -3.01 -11.84 17.55
CA ALA A 921 -3.20 -11.97 18.99
C ALA A 921 -1.90 -12.29 19.75
N GLN A 922 -0.87 -12.81 19.07
CA GLN A 922 0.44 -13.09 19.66
C GLN A 922 1.26 -11.81 19.94
N ASP A 923 0.95 -10.70 19.25
CA ASP A 923 1.62 -9.40 19.42
C ASP A 923 0.94 -8.51 20.48
N TRP A 924 0.06 -9.09 21.31
CA TRP A 924 -0.75 -8.37 22.30
C TRP A 924 0.02 -7.40 23.19
N ARG A 925 1.28 -7.72 23.53
CA ARG A 925 2.13 -6.84 24.34
C ARG A 925 2.36 -5.51 23.65
N ARG A 926 2.62 -5.56 22.34
CA ARG A 926 2.89 -4.39 21.50
C ARG A 926 1.71 -3.43 21.46
N HIS A 927 0.49 -3.97 21.47
CA HIS A 927 -0.75 -3.22 21.46
C HIS A 927 -1.06 -2.55 22.81
N LEU A 928 -0.78 -3.23 23.92
CA LEU A 928 -1.26 -2.79 25.24
C LEU A 928 -0.23 -2.00 26.06
N GLU A 929 1.08 -2.16 25.80
CA GLU A 929 2.11 -1.63 26.70
C GLU A 929 2.19 -0.10 26.79
N GLY A 930 1.75 0.63 25.77
CA GLY A 930 1.61 2.08 25.85
C GLY A 930 0.56 2.51 26.88
N CYS A 931 -0.62 1.87 26.88
CA CYS A 931 -1.66 2.13 27.87
C CYS A 931 -1.23 1.75 29.29
N ALA A 932 -0.49 0.64 29.43
CA ALA A 932 0.11 0.24 30.71
C ALA A 932 0.99 1.37 31.29
N ALA A 933 1.90 1.91 30.46
CA ALA A 933 2.79 2.99 30.86
C ALA A 933 2.02 4.27 31.22
N VAL A 934 0.99 4.62 30.46
CA VAL A 934 0.14 5.80 30.74
C VAL A 934 -0.61 5.65 32.06
N PHE A 935 -1.19 4.48 32.33
CA PHE A 935 -1.89 4.24 33.60
C PHE A 935 -0.96 4.31 34.81
N GLU A 936 0.21 3.69 34.73
CA GLU A 936 1.21 3.76 35.80
C GLU A 936 1.67 5.21 36.03
N ALA A 937 1.93 5.95 34.95
CA ALA A 937 2.38 7.33 35.02
C ALA A 937 1.31 8.30 35.58
N PHE A 938 0.02 8.05 35.31
CA PHE A 938 -1.09 8.90 35.74
C PHE A 938 -1.79 8.41 37.02
N GLY A 939 -1.39 7.25 37.56
CA GLY A 939 -1.98 6.67 38.77
C GLY A 939 -3.41 6.16 38.56
N VAL A 940 -3.75 5.75 37.33
CA VAL A 940 -5.07 5.16 37.01
C VAL A 940 -5.06 3.68 37.37
N ASN A 941 -6.05 3.24 38.13
CA ASN A 941 -6.16 1.87 38.63
C ASN A 941 -7.63 1.41 38.65
N GLY A 942 -7.88 0.18 39.11
CA GLY A 942 -9.21 -0.44 39.12
C GLY A 942 -10.22 0.22 40.06
N PHE A 943 -9.80 1.20 40.85
CA PHE A 943 -10.63 1.94 41.79
C PHE A 943 -10.56 3.46 41.56
N SER A 944 -10.05 3.90 40.41
CA SER A 944 -10.25 5.26 39.93
C SER A 944 -11.74 5.61 39.87
N SER A 945 -12.09 6.89 39.86
CA SER A 945 -13.50 7.32 39.82
C SER A 945 -14.08 7.32 38.41
N ASP A 946 -15.39 7.13 38.33
CA ASP A 946 -16.21 7.34 37.13
C ASP A 946 -15.68 6.60 35.88
N VAL A 947 -15.58 7.30 34.75
CA VAL A 947 -15.20 6.76 33.44
C VAL A 947 -13.84 6.04 33.45
N LEU A 948 -12.88 6.54 34.23
CA LEU A 948 -11.53 5.95 34.29
C LEU A 948 -11.53 4.55 34.89
N GLN A 949 -12.47 4.25 35.81
CA GLN A 949 -12.64 2.90 36.34
C GLN A 949 -13.01 1.90 35.25
N ALA A 950 -14.04 2.25 34.46
CA ALA A 950 -14.52 1.40 33.37
C ALA A 950 -13.45 1.23 32.27
N VAL A 951 -12.75 2.31 31.94
CA VAL A 951 -11.64 2.31 30.98
C VAL A 951 -10.49 1.40 31.44
N PHE A 952 -10.11 1.49 32.72
CA PHE A 952 -9.09 0.61 33.31
C PHE A 952 -9.51 -0.86 33.26
N TRP A 953 -10.73 -1.19 33.70
CA TRP A 953 -11.19 -2.58 33.72
C TRP A 953 -11.38 -3.17 32.32
N CYS A 954 -11.68 -2.35 31.31
CA CYS A 954 -11.64 -2.74 29.91
C CYS A 954 -10.22 -3.16 29.48
N TYR A 955 -9.22 -2.30 29.75
CA TYR A 955 -7.82 -2.64 29.52
C TYR A 955 -7.37 -3.89 30.29
N ALA A 956 -7.71 -3.99 31.57
CA ALA A 956 -7.28 -5.10 32.44
C ALA A 956 -7.74 -6.45 31.88
N ARG A 957 -8.95 -6.52 31.30
CA ARG A 957 -9.42 -7.73 30.62
C ARG A 957 -8.61 -8.07 29.36
N MET A 958 -8.22 -7.07 28.56
CA MET A 958 -7.33 -7.28 27.42
C MET A 958 -5.95 -7.76 27.85
N ASP A 959 -5.41 -7.21 28.95
CA ASP A 959 -4.12 -7.60 29.52
C ASP A 959 -4.14 -9.05 30.04
N VAL A 960 -5.21 -9.47 30.74
CA VAL A 960 -5.42 -10.87 31.14
C VAL A 960 -5.52 -11.78 29.92
N CYS A 961 -6.26 -11.38 28.88
CA CYS A 961 -6.36 -12.14 27.64
C CYS A 961 -4.99 -12.37 27.01
N GLY A 962 -4.16 -11.32 26.96
CA GLY A 962 -2.76 -11.40 26.53
C GLY A 962 -1.92 -12.37 27.35
N ALA A 963 -1.99 -12.29 28.69
CA ALA A 963 -1.28 -13.22 29.57
C ALA A 963 -1.70 -14.68 29.37
N LEU A 964 -3.00 -14.93 29.13
CA LEU A 964 -3.50 -16.26 28.78
C LEU A 964 -3.04 -16.71 27.38
N ILE A 965 -2.88 -15.78 26.43
CA ILE A 965 -2.32 -16.07 25.10
C ILE A 965 -0.90 -16.61 25.20
N SER A 966 -0.10 -16.05 26.11
CA SER A 966 1.29 -16.42 26.36
C SER A 966 1.49 -17.80 27.04
N ASP A 967 0.42 -18.54 27.36
CA ASP A 967 0.47 -19.88 27.98
C ASP A 967 1.41 -19.96 29.21
N GLY A 968 1.41 -18.92 30.05
CA GLY A 968 2.25 -18.86 31.25
C GLY A 968 3.72 -18.52 31.00
N THR A 969 4.12 -18.13 29.79
CA THR A 969 5.48 -17.59 29.54
C THR A 969 5.60 -16.13 29.96
N GLU A 970 4.51 -15.36 29.84
CA GLU A 970 4.44 -13.95 30.24
C GLU A 970 3.29 -13.71 31.21
N ASN A 971 3.44 -12.66 32.02
CA ASN A 971 2.38 -12.13 32.88
C ASN A 971 1.71 -10.91 32.21
N THR A 972 0.63 -10.40 32.81
CA THR A 972 0.06 -9.08 32.51
C THR A 972 1.14 -7.99 32.52
N LEU A 973 0.98 -6.99 31.66
CA LEU A 973 1.89 -5.85 31.52
C LEU A 973 1.88 -4.99 32.78
N LEU A 974 0.69 -4.66 33.29
CA LEU A 974 0.55 -4.10 34.63
C LEU A 974 0.45 -5.24 35.64
N ARG A 975 1.40 -5.29 36.58
CA ARG A 975 1.34 -6.23 37.71
C ARG A 975 0.02 -6.00 38.47
N PRO A 976 -0.71 -7.05 38.87
CA PRO A 976 -2.00 -6.89 39.54
C PRO A 976 -1.95 -6.01 40.80
N SER A 977 -0.82 -5.94 41.50
CA SER A 977 -0.64 -5.02 42.64
C SER A 977 -0.87 -3.55 42.26
N ALA A 978 -0.55 -3.15 41.03
CA ALA A 978 -0.78 -1.79 40.53
C ALA A 978 -2.26 -1.53 40.15
N TRP A 979 -3.13 -2.54 40.25
CA TRP A 979 -4.55 -2.39 39.95
C TRP A 979 -5.35 -1.95 41.18
N LEU A 980 -4.73 -1.99 42.36
CA LEU A 980 -5.26 -1.51 43.62
C LEU A 980 -4.79 -0.07 43.87
N PRO A 981 -5.46 0.69 44.76
CA PRO A 981 -4.92 1.95 45.26
C PRO A 981 -3.53 1.77 45.86
N HIS A 982 -2.65 2.76 45.72
CA HIS A 982 -1.23 2.68 46.11
C HIS A 982 -0.98 2.39 47.60
N ASP A 983 -1.96 2.67 48.47
CA ASP A 983 -1.93 2.44 49.91
C ASP A 983 -2.50 1.07 50.32
N MET A 984 -2.98 0.27 49.36
CA MET A 984 -3.61 -1.03 49.58
C MET A 984 -2.70 -2.18 49.15
N THR A 985 -2.87 -3.34 49.77
CA THR A 985 -2.11 -4.56 49.48
C THR A 985 -3.01 -5.66 48.91
N ASP A 986 -2.40 -6.75 48.44
CA ASP A 986 -3.14 -7.96 48.00
C ASP A 986 -4.06 -8.54 49.10
N GLU A 987 -3.78 -8.27 50.38
CA GLU A 987 -4.59 -8.72 51.52
C GLU A 987 -5.87 -7.89 51.66
N ASP A 988 -5.83 -6.62 51.24
CA ASP A 988 -6.97 -5.69 51.29
C ASP A 988 -7.92 -5.86 50.10
N ALA A 989 -7.47 -6.54 49.03
CA ALA A 989 -8.20 -6.67 47.78
C ALA A 989 -9.62 -7.24 47.96
N ASP A 990 -9.80 -8.33 48.72
CA ASP A 990 -11.12 -8.95 48.92
C ASP A 990 -12.11 -7.98 49.57
N ALA A 991 -11.68 -7.27 50.62
CA ALA A 991 -12.50 -6.28 51.29
C ALA A 991 -12.82 -5.10 50.35
N LEU A 992 -11.84 -4.66 49.56
CA LEU A 992 -11.99 -3.55 48.64
C LEU A 992 -13.00 -3.86 47.51
N PHE A 993 -12.90 -5.01 46.85
CA PHE A 993 -13.87 -5.42 45.82
C PHE A 993 -15.27 -5.64 46.39
N ARG A 994 -15.38 -6.14 47.63
CA ARG A 994 -16.66 -6.36 48.32
C ARG A 994 -17.29 -5.11 48.88
N SER A 995 -16.52 -4.02 49.04
CA SER A 995 -17.06 -2.74 49.47
C SER A 995 -18.06 -2.16 48.44
N SER A 996 -17.95 -2.61 47.18
CA SER A 996 -18.88 -2.27 46.13
C SER A 996 -20.14 -3.14 46.18
N THR A 997 -21.29 -2.50 46.08
CA THR A 997 -22.60 -3.17 46.06
C THR A 997 -23.10 -3.48 44.66
N VAL A 998 -22.37 -3.04 43.62
CA VAL A 998 -22.72 -3.34 42.22
C VAL A 998 -22.06 -4.65 41.77
N PRO A 999 -22.78 -5.53 41.04
CA PRO A 999 -22.23 -6.81 40.58
C PRO A 999 -20.94 -6.67 39.74
N ASP A 1000 -20.75 -5.53 39.07
CA ASP A 1000 -19.60 -5.26 38.21
C ASP A 1000 -18.25 -5.44 38.90
N MET A 1001 -18.08 -4.87 40.09
CA MET A 1001 -16.82 -4.97 40.82
C MET A 1001 -16.57 -6.38 41.35
N TYR A 1002 -17.64 -7.13 41.59
CA TYR A 1002 -17.55 -8.55 41.90
C TYR A 1002 -17.01 -9.36 40.70
N ALA A 1003 -17.47 -9.04 39.48
CA ALA A 1003 -16.95 -9.64 38.26
C ALA A 1003 -15.50 -9.20 37.95
N ASN A 1004 -15.17 -7.92 38.16
CA ASN A 1004 -13.80 -7.41 38.05
C ASN A 1004 -12.85 -8.08 39.06
N TYR A 1005 -13.33 -8.48 40.24
CA TYR A 1005 -12.51 -9.28 41.16
C TYR A 1005 -12.10 -10.63 40.57
N ALA A 1006 -12.97 -11.28 39.78
CA ALA A 1006 -12.61 -12.51 39.07
C ALA A 1006 -11.50 -12.26 38.01
N VAL A 1007 -11.51 -11.10 37.34
CA VAL A 1007 -10.45 -10.68 36.42
C VAL A 1007 -9.13 -10.52 37.16
N TYR A 1008 -9.16 -9.81 38.29
CA TYR A 1008 -7.99 -9.62 39.16
C TYR A 1008 -7.41 -10.96 39.64
N LEU A 1009 -8.26 -11.88 40.12
CA LEU A 1009 -7.81 -13.21 40.56
C LEU A 1009 -7.25 -14.06 39.40
N CYS A 1010 -7.80 -13.91 38.19
CA CYS A 1010 -7.24 -14.53 36.99
C CYS A 1010 -5.87 -13.94 36.63
N ALA A 1011 -5.70 -12.62 36.75
CA ALA A 1011 -4.42 -11.95 36.55
C ALA A 1011 -3.36 -12.43 37.56
N LYS A 1012 -3.73 -12.53 38.85
CA LYS A 1012 -2.86 -13.12 39.90
C LYS A 1012 -2.50 -14.57 39.60
N THR A 1013 -3.42 -15.31 38.98
CA THR A 1013 -3.15 -16.70 38.56
C THR A 1013 -2.10 -16.71 37.45
N CYS A 1014 -2.29 -15.92 36.38
CA CYS A 1014 -1.30 -15.78 35.31
C CYS A 1014 0.07 -15.33 35.83
N GLU A 1015 0.08 -14.38 36.77
CA GLU A 1015 1.29 -13.90 37.44
C GLU A 1015 2.03 -15.03 38.15
N LEU A 1016 1.33 -15.81 38.97
CA LEU A 1016 1.91 -16.91 39.72
C LEU A 1016 2.48 -17.99 38.78
N ILE A 1017 1.76 -18.32 37.69
CA ILE A 1017 2.23 -19.31 36.71
C ILE A 1017 3.46 -18.80 35.97
N SER A 1018 3.45 -17.55 35.50
CA SER A 1018 4.61 -16.96 34.79
C SER A 1018 5.82 -16.82 35.70
N ASP A 1019 5.64 -16.33 36.93
CA ASP A 1019 6.74 -16.22 37.89
C ASP A 1019 7.35 -17.61 38.18
N ARG A 1020 6.51 -18.65 38.35
CA ARG A 1020 7.00 -20.02 38.53
C ARG A 1020 7.76 -20.49 37.30
N ASN A 1021 7.19 -20.39 36.11
CA ASN A 1021 7.83 -20.87 34.88
C ASN A 1021 9.17 -20.15 34.64
N LYS A 1022 9.23 -18.82 34.82
CA LYS A 1022 10.47 -18.05 34.73
C LYS A 1022 11.50 -18.49 35.77
N HIS A 1023 11.07 -18.79 37.00
CA HIS A 1023 11.98 -19.30 38.03
C HIS A 1023 12.48 -20.71 37.71
N THR A 1024 11.59 -21.64 37.37
CA THR A 1024 11.91 -23.07 37.21
C THR A 1024 12.56 -23.40 35.87
N GLU A 1025 12.16 -22.72 34.79
CA GLU A 1025 12.63 -23.00 33.43
C GLU A 1025 13.75 -22.06 32.99
N LEU A 1026 13.72 -20.79 33.41
CA LEU A 1026 14.70 -19.77 33.01
C LEU A 1026 15.69 -19.38 34.13
N GLY A 1027 15.54 -19.94 35.34
CA GLY A 1027 16.43 -19.62 36.47
C GLY A 1027 16.30 -18.18 36.98
N ALA A 1028 15.16 -17.52 36.73
CA ALA A 1028 14.97 -16.12 37.12
C ALA A 1028 14.94 -15.95 38.65
N GLU A 1029 15.70 -14.97 39.16
CA GLU A 1029 15.68 -14.54 40.56
C GLU A 1029 14.51 -13.58 40.83
N ASN A 1030 13.27 -14.08 40.69
CA ASN A 1030 12.03 -13.29 40.84
C ASN A 1030 11.29 -13.55 42.17
N GLY A 1031 11.93 -14.22 43.12
CA GLY A 1031 11.33 -14.58 44.41
C GLY A 1031 10.33 -15.75 44.35
N CYS A 1032 10.10 -16.41 43.22
CA CYS A 1032 9.16 -17.53 43.13
C CYS A 1032 9.78 -18.90 43.44
N ASP A 1033 10.46 -19.02 44.59
CA ASP A 1033 10.96 -20.32 45.05
C ASP A 1033 9.81 -21.29 45.38
N ALA A 1034 10.12 -22.57 45.59
CA ALA A 1034 9.11 -23.60 45.84
C ALA A 1034 8.19 -23.29 47.05
N GLN A 1035 8.73 -22.69 48.11
CA GLN A 1035 7.97 -22.35 49.33
C GLN A 1035 7.06 -21.13 49.07
N GLN A 1036 7.58 -20.10 48.40
CA GLN A 1036 6.82 -18.91 48.04
C GLN A 1036 5.73 -19.21 47.00
N PHE A 1037 6.01 -20.07 46.03
CA PHE A 1037 5.02 -20.57 45.08
C PHE A 1037 3.87 -21.28 45.80
N LEU A 1038 4.19 -22.22 46.71
CA LEU A 1038 3.18 -22.93 47.51
C LEU A 1038 2.31 -21.98 48.34
N ALA A 1039 2.92 -21.01 49.01
CA ALA A 1039 2.19 -20.03 49.83
C ALA A 1039 1.28 -19.12 48.99
N ARG A 1040 1.76 -18.63 47.84
CA ARG A 1040 0.96 -17.83 46.89
C ARG A 1040 -0.15 -18.67 46.26
N TRP A 1041 0.13 -19.92 45.90
CA TRP A 1041 -0.85 -20.87 45.36
C TRP A 1041 -1.99 -21.12 46.34
N SER A 1042 -1.67 -21.44 47.61
CA SER A 1042 -2.69 -21.71 48.63
C SER A 1042 -3.58 -20.50 48.86
N ARG A 1043 -2.98 -19.32 49.04
CA ARG A 1043 -3.71 -18.06 49.25
C ARG A 1043 -4.65 -17.75 48.08
N LEU A 1044 -4.16 -17.91 46.85
CA LEU A 1044 -4.95 -17.62 45.66
C LEU A 1044 -6.08 -18.65 45.46
N TRP A 1045 -5.84 -19.92 45.80
CA TRP A 1045 -6.86 -20.95 45.83
C TRP A 1045 -7.97 -20.62 46.84
N ASP A 1046 -7.60 -20.17 48.04
CA ASP A 1046 -8.55 -19.74 49.08
C ASP A 1046 -9.33 -18.50 48.64
N GLN A 1047 -8.69 -17.52 47.99
CA GLN A 1047 -9.35 -16.34 47.43
C GLN A 1047 -10.35 -16.71 46.33
N LEU A 1048 -10.01 -17.63 45.42
CA LEU A 1048 -10.93 -18.13 44.41
C LEU A 1048 -12.10 -18.90 45.03
N ALA A 1049 -11.85 -19.71 46.06
CA ALA A 1049 -12.91 -20.39 46.80
C ALA A 1049 -13.83 -19.38 47.51
N ASN A 1050 -13.25 -18.34 48.10
CA ASN A 1050 -13.97 -17.26 48.78
C ASN A 1050 -14.83 -16.43 47.80
N TRP A 1051 -14.30 -16.15 46.60
CA TRP A 1051 -15.06 -15.57 45.52
C TRP A 1051 -16.21 -16.50 45.11
N SER A 1052 -15.96 -17.78 44.87
CA SER A 1052 -17.04 -18.70 44.46
C SER A 1052 -18.17 -18.82 45.50
N LEU A 1053 -17.82 -18.85 46.78
CA LEU A 1053 -18.77 -19.01 47.88
C LEU A 1053 -19.67 -17.79 48.08
N HIS A 1054 -19.12 -16.60 47.92
CA HIS A 1054 -19.80 -15.35 48.27
C HIS A 1054 -20.27 -14.57 47.04
N ARG A 1055 -20.56 -15.27 45.94
CA ARG A 1055 -21.15 -14.65 44.74
C ARG A 1055 -22.50 -14.05 45.09
N PRO A 1056 -22.76 -12.76 44.77
CA PRO A 1056 -24.09 -12.20 44.91
C PRO A 1056 -25.07 -12.97 44.01
N PRO A 1057 -26.39 -12.95 44.29
CA PRO A 1057 -27.39 -13.73 43.54
C PRO A 1057 -27.32 -13.55 42.02
N GLU A 1058 -27.02 -12.32 41.56
CA GLU A 1058 -26.87 -11.96 40.14
C GLU A 1058 -25.70 -12.67 39.45
N MET A 1059 -24.69 -13.09 40.22
CA MET A 1059 -23.50 -13.80 39.75
C MET A 1059 -23.66 -15.33 39.80
N GLN A 1060 -24.79 -15.83 40.29
CA GLN A 1060 -25.11 -17.25 40.34
C GLN A 1060 -25.87 -17.69 39.10
N ALA A 1061 -25.74 -18.97 38.75
CA ALA A 1061 -26.48 -19.54 37.62
C ALA A 1061 -27.97 -19.56 37.96
N VAL A 1062 -28.81 -19.15 37.01
CA VAL A 1062 -30.27 -19.23 37.12
C VAL A 1062 -30.71 -20.68 37.03
N GLU A 1063 -30.10 -21.43 36.11
CA GLU A 1063 -30.39 -22.83 35.89
C GLU A 1063 -29.09 -23.55 35.53
N SER A 1064 -28.95 -24.79 36.03
CA SER A 1064 -27.83 -25.65 35.73
C SER A 1064 -28.33 -27.07 35.52
N SER A 1065 -28.35 -27.53 34.26
CA SER A 1065 -28.77 -28.88 33.91
C SER A 1065 -27.58 -29.73 33.44
N ASN A 1066 -27.57 -31.00 33.83
CA ASN A 1066 -26.54 -31.97 33.44
C ASN A 1066 -26.82 -32.53 32.05
N THR A 1067 -26.62 -31.72 31.02
CA THR A 1067 -26.68 -32.15 29.62
C THR A 1067 -25.37 -32.82 29.18
N THR A 1068 -25.44 -33.64 28.14
CA THR A 1068 -24.25 -34.26 27.52
C THR A 1068 -23.94 -33.61 26.17
N PRO A 1069 -22.66 -33.34 25.85
CA PRO A 1069 -21.49 -33.73 26.64
C PRO A 1069 -21.05 -32.71 27.71
N PHE A 1070 -21.58 -31.48 27.67
CA PHE A 1070 -21.34 -30.41 28.64
C PHE A 1070 -22.63 -29.99 29.35
N PRO A 1071 -22.57 -29.60 30.64
CA PRO A 1071 -23.73 -29.05 31.35
C PRO A 1071 -24.20 -27.74 30.72
N HIS A 1072 -25.50 -27.48 30.75
CA HIS A 1072 -26.06 -26.20 30.33
C HIS A 1072 -26.17 -25.30 31.57
N ILE A 1073 -25.35 -24.25 31.63
CA ILE A 1073 -25.26 -23.34 32.78
C ILE A 1073 -25.63 -21.94 32.32
N PHE A 1074 -26.84 -21.52 32.64
CA PHE A 1074 -27.40 -20.25 32.17
C PHE A 1074 -27.32 -19.19 33.27
N PHE A 1075 -26.87 -17.98 32.91
CA PHE A 1075 -26.81 -16.83 33.78
C PHE A 1075 -27.76 -15.74 33.29
N ALA A 1076 -28.48 -15.08 34.21
CA ALA A 1076 -29.31 -13.93 33.87
C ALA A 1076 -28.48 -12.67 33.62
N HIS A 1077 -27.39 -12.48 34.37
CA HIS A 1077 -26.56 -11.30 34.28
C HIS A 1077 -25.34 -11.57 33.40
N TRP A 1078 -25.08 -10.70 32.41
CA TRP A 1078 -23.96 -10.89 31.47
C TRP A 1078 -22.59 -10.87 32.15
N ALA A 1079 -22.41 -10.01 33.16
CA ALA A 1079 -21.17 -9.99 33.96
C ALA A 1079 -20.88 -11.34 34.66
N ALA A 1080 -21.91 -12.15 34.95
CA ALA A 1080 -21.75 -13.46 35.55
C ALA A 1080 -21.19 -14.50 34.57
N ILE A 1081 -21.48 -14.37 33.27
CA ILE A 1081 -21.05 -15.31 32.23
C ILE A 1081 -19.51 -15.38 32.20
N SER A 1082 -18.88 -14.24 31.91
CA SER A 1082 -17.42 -14.19 31.71
C SER A 1082 -16.64 -14.25 33.01
N SER A 1083 -17.17 -13.70 34.12
CA SER A 1083 -16.48 -13.79 35.42
C SER A 1083 -16.43 -15.23 35.93
N ASN A 1084 -17.49 -16.02 35.75
CA ASN A 1084 -17.45 -17.45 36.09
C ASN A 1084 -16.56 -18.26 35.12
N GLN A 1085 -16.51 -17.90 33.82
CA GLN A 1085 -15.53 -18.50 32.89
C GLN A 1085 -14.08 -18.25 33.35
N LEU A 1086 -13.75 -17.01 33.74
CA LEU A 1086 -12.42 -16.67 34.26
C LEU A 1086 -12.13 -17.36 35.59
N TYR A 1087 -13.08 -17.43 36.52
CA TYR A 1087 -12.95 -18.22 37.74
C TYR A 1087 -12.60 -19.69 37.45
N HIS A 1088 -13.36 -20.35 36.58
CA HIS A 1088 -13.07 -21.74 36.23
C HIS A 1088 -11.72 -21.89 35.51
N THR A 1089 -11.35 -20.91 34.68
CA THR A 1089 -10.05 -20.87 33.99
C THR A 1089 -8.90 -20.79 35.00
N SER A 1090 -8.99 -19.89 35.99
CA SER A 1090 -8.02 -19.77 37.09
C SER A 1090 -7.87 -21.07 37.86
N CYS A 1091 -8.99 -21.73 38.21
CA CYS A 1091 -8.94 -23.03 38.87
C CYS A 1091 -8.26 -24.11 38.02
N VAL A 1092 -8.51 -24.16 36.71
CA VAL A 1092 -7.83 -25.10 35.79
C VAL A 1092 -6.32 -24.84 35.78
N LEU A 1093 -5.90 -23.59 35.64
CA LEU A 1093 -4.48 -23.22 35.62
C LEU A 1093 -3.78 -23.58 36.94
N LEU A 1094 -4.38 -23.25 38.09
CA LEU A 1094 -3.82 -23.57 39.40
C LEU A 1094 -3.78 -25.08 39.68
N LEU A 1095 -4.84 -25.82 39.36
CA LEU A 1095 -4.86 -27.27 39.53
C LEU A 1095 -3.84 -27.96 38.62
N ASN A 1096 -3.64 -27.47 37.40
CA ASN A 1096 -2.64 -27.99 36.47
C ASN A 1096 -1.20 -27.69 36.97
N ALA A 1097 -1.01 -26.52 37.58
CA ALA A 1097 0.25 -26.12 38.18
C ALA A 1097 0.48 -26.66 39.60
N ASN A 1098 -0.43 -27.50 40.12
CA ASN A 1098 -0.43 -27.92 41.51
C ASN A 1098 0.88 -28.67 41.88
N PRO A 1099 1.63 -28.19 42.88
CA PRO A 1099 2.88 -28.79 43.32
C PRO A 1099 2.65 -30.11 44.08
N ARG A 1100 2.48 -31.23 43.36
CA ARG A 1100 2.54 -32.65 43.81
C ARG A 1100 2.19 -32.97 45.29
N GLN A 1101 1.14 -32.36 45.83
CA GLN A 1101 0.39 -32.89 46.97
C GLN A 1101 -1.08 -32.98 46.56
N LYS A 1102 -1.40 -33.98 45.72
CA LYS A 1102 -2.81 -34.42 45.53
C LYS A 1102 -3.47 -34.87 46.85
N ALA A 1103 -2.69 -35.00 47.94
CA ALA A 1103 -3.11 -35.58 49.21
C ALA A 1103 -3.75 -34.58 50.21
N SER A 1104 -3.66 -33.26 50.01
CA SER A 1104 -4.16 -32.27 51.00
C SER A 1104 -5.47 -31.58 50.63
N LEU A 1105 -5.90 -31.60 49.36
CA LEU A 1105 -7.19 -31.03 48.96
C LEU A 1105 -8.30 -32.09 49.15
N PRO A 1106 -9.44 -31.74 49.79
CA PRO A 1106 -10.56 -32.65 49.93
C PRO A 1106 -11.09 -33.05 48.55
N GLN A 1107 -11.43 -34.33 48.35
CA GLN A 1107 -11.98 -34.83 47.08
C GLN A 1107 -13.40 -34.30 46.84
N THR A 1108 -13.48 -33.06 46.39
CA THR A 1108 -14.72 -32.40 45.96
C THR A 1108 -14.70 -32.20 44.45
N PRO A 1109 -15.87 -32.04 43.80
CA PRO A 1109 -15.91 -31.77 42.38
C PRO A 1109 -15.09 -30.52 41.96
N THR A 1110 -14.99 -29.51 42.83
CA THR A 1110 -14.19 -28.28 42.63
C THR A 1110 -12.68 -28.48 42.64
N THR A 1111 -12.18 -29.68 42.96
CA THR A 1111 -10.75 -30.02 42.86
C THR A 1111 -10.41 -30.80 41.59
N SER A 1112 -11.41 -31.05 40.74
CA SER A 1112 -11.25 -31.76 39.46
C SER A 1112 -11.09 -30.78 38.30
N ILE A 1113 -9.95 -30.83 37.60
CA ILE A 1113 -9.72 -30.05 36.38
C ILE A 1113 -10.87 -30.26 35.38
N MET A 1114 -11.27 -31.52 35.16
CA MET A 1114 -12.33 -31.86 34.22
C MET A 1114 -13.69 -31.25 34.61
N TRP A 1115 -13.97 -31.10 35.90
CA TRP A 1115 -15.20 -30.47 36.38
C TRP A 1115 -15.26 -28.98 36.03
N HIS A 1116 -14.12 -28.27 36.09
CA HIS A 1116 -14.01 -26.87 35.66
C HIS A 1116 -14.03 -26.76 34.12
N VAL A 1117 -13.30 -27.63 33.42
CA VAL A 1117 -13.28 -27.71 31.94
C VAL A 1117 -14.69 -27.82 31.37
N LYS A 1118 -15.50 -28.75 31.88
CA LYS A 1118 -16.89 -28.93 31.41
C LYS A 1118 -17.77 -27.70 31.67
N ARG A 1119 -17.50 -26.93 32.72
CA ARG A 1119 -18.25 -25.69 33.02
C ARG A 1119 -17.86 -24.56 32.11
N ILE A 1120 -16.58 -24.41 31.77
CA ILE A 1120 -16.15 -23.42 30.77
C ILE A 1120 -16.91 -23.67 29.46
N CYS A 1121 -16.86 -24.89 28.93
CA CYS A 1121 -17.58 -25.25 27.71
C CYS A 1121 -19.11 -25.09 27.85
N GLY A 1122 -19.68 -25.52 28.98
CA GLY A 1122 -21.10 -25.41 29.26
C GLY A 1122 -21.62 -23.97 29.32
N ILE A 1123 -20.89 -23.08 29.99
CA ILE A 1123 -21.21 -21.66 30.09
C ILE A 1123 -21.10 -21.00 28.71
N SER A 1124 -20.04 -21.29 27.95
CA SER A 1124 -19.86 -20.72 26.60
C SER A 1124 -20.96 -21.15 25.61
N LEU A 1125 -21.51 -22.36 25.76
CA LEU A 1125 -22.57 -22.87 24.89
C LEU A 1125 -23.97 -22.35 25.28
N ALA A 1126 -24.20 -22.21 26.58
CA ALA A 1126 -25.51 -21.86 27.15
C ALA A 1126 -25.88 -20.38 27.02
N ASN A 1127 -24.88 -19.48 26.90
CA ASN A 1127 -25.10 -18.05 27.00
C ASN A 1127 -24.66 -17.35 25.70
N PRO A 1128 -25.57 -17.11 24.74
CA PRO A 1128 -25.25 -16.53 23.43
C PRO A 1128 -25.11 -15.00 23.46
N HIS A 1129 -24.81 -14.41 24.62
CA HIS A 1129 -24.69 -12.95 24.76
C HIS A 1129 -23.45 -12.44 24.01
N GLU A 1130 -23.66 -11.66 22.95
CA GLU A 1130 -22.60 -11.20 22.03
C GLU A 1130 -21.48 -10.44 22.77
N GLY A 1131 -21.83 -9.67 23.81
CA GLY A 1131 -20.91 -8.99 24.73
C GLY A 1131 -19.87 -9.88 25.42
N CYS A 1132 -20.12 -11.18 25.52
CA CYS A 1132 -19.31 -12.14 26.28
C CYS A 1132 -18.61 -13.18 25.40
N LEU A 1133 -18.98 -13.28 24.12
CA LEU A 1133 -18.50 -14.33 23.21
C LEU A 1133 -17.00 -14.25 22.96
N ASN A 1134 -16.45 -13.05 22.77
CA ASN A 1134 -15.01 -12.85 22.55
C ASN A 1134 -14.18 -13.26 23.78
N ASN A 1135 -14.68 -13.03 25.00
CA ASN A 1135 -14.00 -13.42 26.23
C ASN A 1135 -14.00 -14.94 26.49
N ALA A 1136 -14.82 -15.70 25.77
CA ALA A 1136 -14.83 -17.16 25.85
C ALA A 1136 -13.70 -17.83 25.05
N ILE A 1137 -13.00 -17.12 24.15
CA ILE A 1137 -11.99 -17.70 23.25
C ILE A 1137 -10.86 -18.38 24.03
N GLN A 1138 -10.21 -17.65 24.95
CA GLN A 1138 -9.08 -18.19 25.73
C GLN A 1138 -9.51 -19.26 26.75
N PRO A 1139 -10.61 -19.08 27.52
CA PRO A 1139 -11.17 -20.14 28.35
C PRO A 1139 -11.46 -21.43 27.57
N LEU A 1140 -12.08 -21.34 26.39
CA LEU A 1140 -12.39 -22.52 25.55
C LEU A 1140 -11.14 -23.22 25.04
N TRP A 1141 -10.09 -22.46 24.69
CA TRP A 1141 -8.79 -23.03 24.33
C TRP A 1141 -8.15 -23.77 25.52
N ILE A 1142 -8.10 -23.15 26.70
CA ILE A 1142 -7.55 -23.78 27.92
C ILE A 1142 -8.33 -25.05 28.26
N ALA A 1143 -9.67 -24.98 28.25
CA ALA A 1143 -10.54 -26.10 28.51
C ALA A 1143 -10.35 -27.23 27.47
N GLY A 1144 -10.26 -26.87 26.20
CA GLY A 1144 -10.13 -27.79 25.07
C GLY A 1144 -8.89 -28.69 25.15
N ARG A 1145 -7.78 -28.21 25.72
CA ARG A 1145 -6.55 -28.99 25.92
C ARG A 1145 -6.74 -30.24 26.80
N PHE A 1146 -7.77 -30.25 27.65
CA PHE A 1146 -8.07 -31.37 28.54
C PHE A 1146 -9.14 -32.32 27.98
N LEU A 1147 -9.80 -31.97 26.86
CA LEU A 1147 -10.82 -32.80 26.24
C LEU A 1147 -10.18 -33.89 25.39
N SER A 1148 -10.66 -35.13 25.54
CA SER A 1148 -10.18 -36.27 24.77
C SER A 1148 -11.23 -36.87 23.83
N HIS A 1149 -12.52 -36.58 24.06
CA HIS A 1149 -13.60 -37.14 23.25
C HIS A 1149 -13.88 -36.27 22.01
N SER A 1150 -13.93 -36.88 20.84
CA SER A 1150 -14.08 -36.18 19.56
C SER A 1150 -15.36 -35.33 19.47
N SER A 1151 -16.47 -35.77 20.07
CA SER A 1151 -17.71 -34.98 20.10
C SER A 1151 -17.63 -33.73 20.99
N GLU A 1152 -16.89 -33.79 22.10
CA GLU A 1152 -16.61 -32.65 22.97
C GLU A 1152 -15.72 -31.63 22.24
N GLN A 1153 -14.66 -32.13 21.59
CA GLN A 1153 -13.74 -31.34 20.80
C GLN A 1153 -14.44 -30.65 19.61
N ALA A 1154 -15.34 -31.37 18.92
CA ALA A 1154 -16.12 -30.81 17.81
C ALA A 1154 -17.04 -29.66 18.25
N LEU A 1155 -17.67 -29.74 19.43
CA LEU A 1155 -18.50 -28.66 19.96
C LEU A 1155 -17.66 -27.43 20.34
N VAL A 1156 -16.46 -27.61 20.89
CA VAL A 1156 -15.54 -26.49 21.16
C VAL A 1156 -15.12 -25.81 19.85
N VAL A 1157 -14.73 -26.59 18.83
CA VAL A 1157 -14.40 -26.07 17.48
C VAL A 1157 -15.57 -25.29 16.89
N LYS A 1158 -16.79 -25.84 16.96
CA LYS A 1158 -18.00 -25.17 16.47
C LYS A 1158 -18.25 -23.84 17.20
N THR A 1159 -18.04 -23.82 18.51
CA THR A 1159 -18.24 -22.62 19.33
C THR A 1159 -17.23 -21.54 18.98
N ILE A 1160 -15.93 -21.89 18.84
CA ILE A 1160 -14.88 -20.93 18.46
C ILE A 1160 -15.14 -20.34 17.07
N ARG A 1161 -15.55 -21.16 16.08
CA ARG A 1161 -15.95 -20.66 14.75
C ARG A 1161 -17.13 -19.69 14.83
N ARG A 1162 -18.15 -20.03 15.62
CA ARG A 1162 -19.32 -19.18 15.83
C ARG A 1162 -18.96 -17.83 16.44
N ILE A 1163 -18.02 -17.80 17.39
CA ILE A 1163 -17.53 -16.55 17.98
C ILE A 1163 -16.93 -15.63 16.91
N GLU A 1164 -16.04 -16.16 16.05
CA GLU A 1164 -15.42 -15.37 14.97
C GLU A 1164 -16.48 -14.85 13.98
N ILE A 1165 -17.44 -15.68 13.59
CA ILE A 1165 -18.53 -15.28 12.67
C ILE A 1165 -19.41 -14.18 13.26
N LEU A 1166 -19.78 -14.28 14.53
CA LEU A 1166 -20.72 -13.33 15.15
C LEU A 1166 -20.04 -12.02 15.52
N THR A 1167 -18.80 -12.08 15.98
CA THR A 1167 -18.12 -10.92 16.58
C THR A 1167 -17.08 -10.29 15.64
N GLY A 1168 -16.54 -11.04 14.67
CA GLY A 1168 -15.42 -10.63 13.83
C GLY A 1168 -14.03 -10.84 14.47
N TRP A 1169 -13.96 -11.25 15.74
CA TRP A 1169 -12.70 -11.51 16.44
C TRP A 1169 -12.00 -12.74 15.88
N THR A 1170 -10.71 -12.63 15.53
CA THR A 1170 -9.91 -13.78 15.10
C THR A 1170 -9.79 -14.80 16.22
N ALA A 1171 -10.52 -15.92 16.10
CA ALA A 1171 -10.58 -16.96 17.11
C ALA A 1171 -10.14 -18.33 16.56
N THR A 1172 -10.27 -18.53 15.25
CA THR A 1172 -10.02 -19.81 14.57
C THR A 1172 -8.57 -20.28 14.62
N TRP A 1173 -7.61 -19.40 14.88
CA TRP A 1173 -6.22 -19.78 15.14
C TRP A 1173 -6.09 -20.70 16.37
N ARG A 1174 -6.92 -20.51 17.41
CA ARG A 1174 -6.98 -21.40 18.58
C ARG A 1174 -7.46 -22.81 18.26
N ILE A 1175 -8.22 -22.99 17.17
CA ILE A 1175 -8.61 -24.33 16.71
C ILE A 1175 -7.35 -25.08 16.27
N ARG A 1176 -6.41 -24.42 15.60
CA ARG A 1176 -5.16 -25.07 15.17
C ARG A 1176 -4.30 -25.48 16.35
N ASP A 1177 -4.21 -24.64 17.38
CA ASP A 1177 -3.52 -24.97 18.64
C ASP A 1177 -4.14 -26.20 19.32
N LEU A 1178 -5.47 -26.28 19.34
CA LEU A 1178 -6.21 -27.42 19.87
C LEU A 1178 -6.01 -28.68 19.04
N GLU A 1179 -6.11 -28.60 17.71
CA GLU A 1179 -5.88 -29.73 16.80
C GLU A 1179 -4.44 -30.27 16.91
N SER A 1180 -3.47 -29.37 17.13
CA SER A 1180 -2.09 -29.74 17.45
C SER A 1180 -2.02 -30.50 18.79
N THR A 1181 -2.70 -30.01 19.82
CA THR A 1181 -2.77 -30.67 21.14
C THR A 1181 -3.47 -32.04 21.06
N TRP A 1182 -4.50 -32.18 20.24
CA TRP A 1182 -5.25 -33.44 20.07
C TRP A 1182 -4.57 -34.43 19.12
N GLY A 1183 -3.65 -33.95 18.27
CA GLY A 1183 -2.91 -34.77 17.31
C GLY A 1183 -3.69 -35.10 16.02
N TYR A 1184 -4.85 -34.48 15.79
CA TYR A 1184 -5.64 -34.66 14.57
C TYR A 1184 -6.58 -33.48 14.29
N LYS A 1185 -7.01 -33.34 13.03
CA LYS A 1185 -7.94 -32.29 12.60
C LYS A 1185 -9.40 -32.72 12.73
N ILE A 1186 -10.27 -31.84 13.21
CA ILE A 1186 -11.71 -32.08 13.28
C ILE A 1186 -12.34 -31.66 11.94
N ARG A 1187 -12.67 -32.64 11.08
CA ARG A 1187 -13.34 -32.41 9.79
C ARG A 1187 -14.87 -32.29 9.97
N GLY A 1188 -15.49 -31.26 9.38
CA GLY A 1188 -16.95 -31.23 9.17
C GLY A 1188 -17.84 -30.62 10.26
N ALA A 1189 -17.49 -29.44 10.79
CA ALA A 1189 -18.45 -28.64 11.57
C ALA A 1189 -18.56 -27.24 10.95
N VAL A 1190 -19.36 -27.15 9.88
CA VAL A 1190 -19.91 -25.86 9.40
C VAL A 1190 -21.13 -25.55 10.25
#